data_AF-A0A8X7X6G0-F1
#
_entry.id   AF-A0A8X7X6G0-F1
#
_cell.length_a   1.000
_cell.length_b   1.000
_cell.length_c   1.000
_cell.angle_alpha   90.00
_cell.angle_beta   90.00
_cell.angle_gamma   90.00
#
_symmetry.space_group_name_H-M   'P 1'
#
loop_
_entity.id
_entity.type
_entity.pdbx_description
1 polymer ?
#
loop_
_entity_poly.entity_id
_entity_poly.type
_entity_poly.pdbx_seq_one_letter_code
_entity_poly.pdbx_strand_id
1 'polypeptide(L)'
;MELECLKSERMKVVQINVCNDEEIKKAVEFVKIHLKEPEAGLWAVVNNAGISTFGEIEFLNLETYRTVADVNLWGTIRVTKAFLPLIRRAKGRVVNIASMFGRMCNTSRSAYCISKYGVEAFSDCLRYEMHRWGVKVIVIEPGNFIAATGIMSRDSVIATCDKLWKEAPEDVKEDYGTDQSYYHLILKRASQFLTALQLNLMKFALSLRAYSATVQSFQQIAANESPPPDCSAFFSIHGESTCDPKSLTNLLESASERPRPFLFKGDHRFTLSNPIAPVVILYAEMGTKEFSQFHQLLVSKVNRGEITYVLRHYIANPSKNKVFLSGYGVELAIKNQEYKAKDDTQVQGAEVNATVFGENDPVDEVHGFLFGKLRTLYPDLVEQLKELRKHLVESTNEMAPLKVWQLQDLSFQTAARILSAPSVDALMVMRDLSQNFPNKARSITRTVVNSELRKEIEENQKYFKGTLGLQPGDSGLFINGLHIDLEVQDIFSIFDVLRSEAHVMEGLRSLLIETSFIHDILKLNVQPSDADYAVDIRNSAIYWINNLETDTRYSSWPSSVQELLRPTFPGVIRQIRKNFHNFVLIVDPTHESTVELINVAEMFFSNHIPLRIGLVFVVDDSDEIDGMQDAGVALLRAFNYISEEMDNHQAFQVITSMYNKVQPGEKLKVEHVISVLEKKYPYVEISSVLGADSPYDKNRKEGRGYYEQTGVGPLPVAMYNGMPFQKEQMDADELETVTMQKILETTSFYQRAVYLGELTSDQDVVDFIMNQPNVVPRINSRILATTRQYLDLSHSNNHFIDDFSRFVFLNLKEKNAAVANSMNYLTKKVVRRLNENKINNVYAPNYDNTEFTESKSSNNVRLGMINNPTENPSMNNSHVARAMWAAIQTQTANNAKNFITKLSKEETAEALELGADITHFSVGGMDIDLFKSAYESFKLDFLHSHASFCKDVLKFKSGQRAVISNGRVIGPLEESEVFNQDDFLLLESIILKTSGERIKSKIQQIGIEEDRASDLVMKVDALLSSQPKGDARIDYNFFDDRHSAIKLRPKEGEVYFDVVAIVDPATRDAQKLAPLLMVLKNLINMNLRVFMNCQSKLSDMPLKSFYRYVLEPEISFMVDNSFAPGPIAKFLDMPHSPLFTLNLNTPESWMVESVHTRYDLDNIYLEEVDSIVAAEYELEYLLLEGHCFDVTTGQPPRGLQFTLGTSSNPLIVDTIVMANLASDK
;
A
#
# COMPACT_ATOMS: atom_id res chain seq x y z
N MET A 1 -6.90 -36.41 44.43
CA MET A 1 -5.51 -36.39 44.93
C MET A 1 -5.04 -34.99 45.35
N GLU A 2 -5.42 -33.87 44.71
CA GLU A 2 -4.98 -32.52 45.16
C GLU A 2 -5.62 -32.04 46.48
N LEU A 3 -6.90 -32.31 46.73
CA LEU A 3 -7.59 -31.88 47.97
C LEU A 3 -7.07 -32.58 49.22
N GLU A 4 -6.56 -33.82 49.10
CA GLU A 4 -5.98 -34.56 50.23
C GLU A 4 -4.62 -33.97 50.66
N CYS A 5 -3.91 -33.29 49.76
CA CYS A 5 -2.64 -32.62 50.06
C CYS A 5 -2.78 -31.42 51.00
N LEU A 6 -3.99 -30.86 51.17
CA LEU A 6 -4.25 -29.71 52.05
C LEU A 6 -4.22 -30.07 53.55
N LYS A 7 -4.21 -31.37 53.92
CA LYS A 7 -4.00 -31.91 55.29
C LYS A 7 -4.77 -31.22 56.44
N SER A 8 -5.97 -30.69 56.19
CA SER A 8 -6.78 -30.06 57.25
C SER A 8 -7.64 -31.07 57.99
N GLU A 9 -7.55 -31.12 59.34
CA GLU A 9 -8.38 -32.02 60.16
C GLU A 9 -9.89 -31.70 60.10
N ARG A 10 -10.24 -30.46 59.72
CA ARG A 10 -11.63 -29.99 59.56
C ARG A 10 -12.23 -30.31 58.19
N MET A 11 -11.42 -30.82 57.25
CA MET A 11 -11.84 -31.17 55.91
C MET A 11 -11.79 -32.69 55.73
N LYS A 12 -12.87 -33.27 55.24
CA LYS A 12 -12.95 -34.69 54.90
C LYS A 12 -13.27 -34.81 53.41
N VAL A 13 -12.45 -35.56 52.69
CA VAL A 13 -12.61 -35.78 51.25
C VAL A 13 -13.30 -37.12 51.05
N VAL A 14 -14.35 -37.13 50.21
CA VAL A 14 -15.09 -38.33 49.85
C VAL A 14 -15.22 -38.34 48.33
N GLN A 15 -14.79 -39.44 47.71
CA GLN A 15 -15.03 -39.66 46.29
C GLN A 15 -16.49 -40.08 46.08
N ILE A 16 -17.19 -39.41 45.17
CA ILE A 16 -18.62 -39.65 44.90
C ILE A 16 -18.93 -39.40 43.42
N ASN A 17 -19.61 -40.36 42.79
CA ASN A 17 -20.29 -40.16 41.50
C ASN A 17 -21.76 -39.77 41.74
N VAL A 18 -22.14 -38.55 41.34
CA VAL A 18 -23.51 -38.01 41.52
C VAL A 18 -24.57 -38.68 40.63
N CYS A 19 -24.16 -39.50 39.67
CA CYS A 19 -25.06 -40.33 38.86
C CYS A 19 -25.37 -41.69 39.52
N ASN A 20 -24.67 -42.06 40.60
CA ASN A 20 -24.79 -43.37 41.25
C ASN A 20 -25.45 -43.25 42.64
N ASP A 21 -26.69 -43.73 42.76
CA ASP A 21 -27.46 -43.66 44.01
C ASP A 21 -26.80 -44.38 45.19
N GLU A 22 -26.07 -45.47 44.96
CA GLU A 22 -25.41 -46.22 46.03
C GLU A 22 -24.20 -45.48 46.59
N GLU A 23 -23.45 -44.77 45.75
CA GLU A 23 -22.35 -43.90 46.21
C GLU A 23 -22.86 -42.69 46.98
N ILE A 24 -24.00 -42.11 46.55
CA ILE A 24 -24.64 -41.01 47.29
C ILE A 24 -25.09 -41.48 48.67
N LYS A 25 -25.70 -42.66 48.79
CA LYS A 25 -26.08 -43.23 50.09
C LYS A 25 -24.86 -43.43 51.00
N LYS A 26 -23.77 -43.98 50.46
CA LYS A 26 -22.50 -44.13 51.20
C LYS A 26 -21.95 -42.78 51.67
N ALA A 27 -22.04 -41.74 50.84
CA ALA A 27 -21.63 -40.39 51.22
C ALA A 27 -22.51 -39.81 52.34
N VAL A 28 -23.82 -40.04 52.31
CA VAL A 28 -24.72 -39.63 53.42
C VAL A 28 -24.36 -40.33 54.72
N GLU A 29 -24.12 -41.65 54.69
CA GLU A 29 -23.70 -42.40 55.89
C GLU A 29 -22.33 -41.94 56.40
N PHE A 30 -21.38 -41.69 55.50
CA PHE A 30 -20.10 -41.10 55.85
C PHE A 30 -20.27 -39.78 56.58
N VAL A 31 -21.11 -38.87 56.07
CA VAL A 31 -21.38 -37.57 56.71
C VAL A 31 -22.03 -37.77 58.08
N LYS A 32 -23.01 -38.66 58.22
CA LYS A 32 -23.67 -38.94 59.51
C LYS A 32 -22.67 -39.37 60.59
N ILE A 33 -21.73 -40.25 60.25
CA ILE A 33 -20.71 -40.75 61.18
C ILE A 33 -19.76 -39.64 61.65
N HIS A 34 -19.48 -38.66 60.77
CA HIS A 34 -18.48 -37.61 61.04
C HIS A 34 -19.08 -36.30 61.57
N LEU A 35 -20.40 -36.19 61.70
CA LEU A 35 -21.05 -35.07 62.38
C LEU A 35 -20.88 -35.20 63.89
N LYS A 36 -20.33 -34.16 64.55
CA LYS A 36 -20.11 -34.14 66.01
C LYS A 36 -21.41 -34.34 66.80
N GLU A 37 -22.52 -33.82 66.28
CA GLU A 37 -23.87 -33.97 66.82
C GLU A 37 -24.82 -34.41 65.70
N PRO A 38 -25.01 -35.72 65.46
CA PRO A 38 -25.85 -36.22 64.37
C PRO A 38 -27.31 -35.74 64.43
N GLU A 39 -27.80 -35.46 65.64
CA GLU A 39 -29.14 -34.91 65.88
C GLU A 39 -29.26 -33.43 65.47
N ALA A 40 -28.16 -32.68 65.46
CA ALA A 40 -28.13 -31.28 65.03
C ALA A 40 -28.23 -31.12 63.49
N GLY A 41 -27.99 -32.19 62.72
CA GLY A 41 -28.12 -32.21 61.26
C GLY A 41 -26.93 -31.61 60.50
N LEU A 42 -27.12 -31.36 59.20
CA LEU A 42 -26.10 -30.82 58.28
C LEU A 42 -26.42 -29.36 57.92
N TRP A 43 -25.50 -28.44 58.16
CA TRP A 43 -25.79 -27.01 57.98
C TRP A 43 -26.05 -26.61 56.51
N ALA A 44 -25.31 -27.17 55.55
CA ALA A 44 -25.57 -26.90 54.14
C ALA A 44 -25.09 -28.01 53.21
N VAL A 45 -25.70 -28.07 52.03
CA VAL A 45 -25.17 -28.80 50.85
C VAL A 45 -24.97 -27.81 49.70
N VAL A 46 -23.87 -27.96 48.98
CA VAL A 46 -23.56 -27.18 47.78
C VAL A 46 -23.44 -28.13 46.59
N ASN A 47 -24.41 -28.10 45.69
CA ASN A 47 -24.42 -28.90 44.48
C ASN A 47 -23.69 -28.14 43.36
N ASN A 48 -22.40 -28.48 43.16
CA ASN A 48 -21.52 -27.83 42.19
C ASN A 48 -21.15 -28.72 40.97
N ALA A 49 -21.45 -30.01 41.01
CA ALA A 49 -21.11 -30.91 39.90
C ALA A 49 -21.78 -30.44 38.60
N GLY A 50 -21.01 -30.40 37.51
CA GLY A 50 -21.56 -30.10 36.21
C GLY A 50 -20.61 -30.34 35.05
N ILE A 51 -21.19 -30.73 33.92
CA ILE A 51 -20.52 -30.88 32.62
C ILE A 51 -21.19 -29.96 31.60
N SER A 52 -20.43 -29.58 30.57
CA SER A 52 -20.93 -28.77 29.46
C SER A 52 -20.65 -29.48 28.14
N THR A 53 -21.53 -29.27 27.17
CA THR A 53 -21.36 -29.68 25.79
C THR A 53 -21.79 -28.54 24.86
N PHE A 54 -21.51 -28.69 23.57
CA PHE A 54 -21.96 -27.79 22.52
C PHE A 54 -22.18 -28.58 21.23
N GLY A 55 -22.94 -27.99 20.32
CA GLY A 55 -23.26 -28.59 19.02
C GLY A 55 -24.65 -28.15 18.58
N GLU A 56 -24.85 -28.04 17.26
CA GLU A 56 -26.20 -27.87 16.72
C GLU A 56 -27.10 -29.04 17.13
N ILE A 57 -28.41 -28.81 17.13
CA ILE A 57 -29.37 -29.81 17.62
C ILE A 57 -29.25 -31.12 16.84
N GLU A 58 -29.03 -31.06 15.54
CA GLU A 58 -28.88 -32.23 14.65
C GLU A 58 -27.57 -32.99 14.85
N PHE A 59 -26.52 -32.31 15.36
CA PHE A 59 -25.22 -32.92 15.59
C PHE A 59 -25.21 -33.66 16.95
N LEU A 60 -26.09 -33.27 17.87
CA LEU A 60 -26.17 -33.82 19.22
C LEU A 60 -27.13 -35.00 19.28
N ASN A 61 -26.61 -36.19 19.58
CA ASN A 61 -27.47 -37.33 19.88
C ASN A 61 -28.23 -37.15 21.22
N LEU A 62 -29.39 -37.81 21.33
CA LEU A 62 -30.21 -37.77 22.55
C LEU A 62 -29.46 -38.29 23.79
N GLU A 63 -28.49 -39.18 23.62
CA GLU A 63 -27.68 -39.71 24.71
C GLU A 63 -26.81 -38.62 25.36
N THR A 64 -26.34 -37.66 24.56
CA THR A 64 -25.62 -36.49 25.06
C THR A 64 -26.52 -35.60 25.92
N TYR A 65 -27.78 -35.37 25.51
CA TYR A 65 -28.76 -34.66 26.34
C TYR A 65 -29.01 -35.38 27.66
N ARG A 66 -29.17 -36.71 27.62
CA ARG A 66 -29.36 -37.53 28.82
C ARG A 66 -28.16 -37.44 29.74
N THR A 67 -26.95 -37.59 29.23
CA THR A 67 -25.71 -37.54 30.03
C THR A 67 -25.56 -36.19 30.72
N VAL A 68 -25.76 -35.08 29.98
CA VAL A 68 -25.67 -33.72 30.54
C VAL A 68 -26.76 -33.47 31.58
N ALA A 69 -28.00 -33.91 31.32
CA ALA A 69 -29.08 -33.82 32.29
C ALA A 69 -28.84 -34.71 33.52
N ASP A 70 -28.27 -35.90 33.34
CA ASP A 70 -28.05 -36.87 34.40
C ASP A 70 -27.04 -36.37 35.44
N VAL A 71 -25.99 -35.68 35.00
CA VAL A 71 -25.03 -35.03 35.89
C VAL A 71 -25.61 -33.72 36.45
N ASN A 72 -26.00 -32.78 35.58
CA ASN A 72 -26.29 -31.40 35.98
C ASN A 72 -27.60 -31.27 36.75
N LEU A 73 -28.65 -31.96 36.29
CA LEU A 73 -30.00 -31.87 36.83
C LEU A 73 -30.31 -33.03 37.78
N TRP A 74 -30.28 -34.26 37.27
CA TRP A 74 -30.67 -35.43 38.05
C TRP A 74 -29.70 -35.69 39.20
N GLY A 75 -28.39 -35.50 39.00
CA GLY A 75 -27.38 -35.55 40.06
C GLY A 75 -27.66 -34.54 41.18
N THR A 76 -27.98 -33.29 40.82
CA THR A 76 -28.39 -32.25 41.79
C THR A 76 -29.64 -32.69 42.58
N ILE A 77 -30.65 -33.25 41.90
CA ILE A 77 -31.88 -33.72 42.55
C ILE A 77 -31.59 -34.90 43.49
N ARG A 78 -30.83 -35.91 43.04
CA ARG A 78 -30.49 -37.10 43.84
C ARG A 78 -29.75 -36.73 45.11
N VAL A 79 -28.68 -35.94 45.00
CA VAL A 79 -27.87 -35.49 46.14
C VAL A 79 -28.73 -34.65 47.09
N THR A 80 -29.49 -33.68 46.55
CA THR A 80 -30.36 -32.86 47.38
C THR A 80 -31.36 -33.71 48.15
N LYS A 81 -32.07 -34.63 47.50
CA LYS A 81 -33.06 -35.50 48.15
C LYS A 81 -32.42 -36.38 49.22
N ALA A 82 -31.23 -36.91 48.97
CA ALA A 82 -30.52 -37.77 49.92
C ALA A 82 -30.09 -37.02 51.19
N PHE A 83 -29.61 -35.77 51.06
CA PHE A 83 -29.14 -34.96 52.19
C PHE A 83 -30.24 -34.11 52.86
N LEU A 84 -31.39 -33.90 52.20
CA LEU A 84 -32.48 -33.04 52.69
C LEU A 84 -32.93 -33.35 54.13
N PRO A 85 -33.04 -34.62 54.58
CA PRO A 85 -33.43 -34.91 55.95
C PRO A 85 -32.46 -34.33 56.99
N LEU A 86 -31.15 -34.37 56.72
CA LEU A 86 -30.12 -33.82 57.60
C LEU A 86 -30.14 -32.29 57.59
N ILE A 87 -30.34 -31.69 56.42
CA ILE A 87 -30.40 -30.23 56.26
C ILE A 87 -31.65 -29.65 56.94
N ARG A 88 -32.77 -30.36 56.83
CA ARG A 88 -34.04 -29.99 57.46
C ARG A 88 -33.93 -29.96 58.98
N ARG A 89 -33.23 -30.91 59.60
CA ARG A 89 -32.98 -30.91 61.05
C ARG A 89 -32.20 -29.68 61.50
N ALA A 90 -31.17 -29.30 60.74
CA ALA A 90 -30.32 -28.15 61.03
C ALA A 90 -30.98 -26.79 60.72
N LYS A 91 -32.17 -26.76 60.10
CA LYS A 91 -32.74 -25.56 59.44
C LYS A 91 -31.71 -24.89 58.53
N GLY A 92 -30.98 -25.74 57.80
CA GLY A 92 -29.79 -25.39 57.04
C GLY A 92 -30.11 -24.78 55.67
N ARG A 93 -29.21 -24.99 54.71
CA ARG A 93 -29.32 -24.40 53.37
C ARG A 93 -28.98 -25.40 52.26
N VAL A 94 -29.66 -25.29 51.13
CA VAL A 94 -29.31 -25.96 49.88
C VAL A 94 -28.83 -24.89 48.91
N VAL A 95 -27.64 -25.06 48.35
CA VAL A 95 -27.07 -24.16 47.35
C VAL A 95 -26.88 -24.92 46.05
N ASN A 96 -27.57 -24.52 45.00
CA ASN A 96 -27.47 -25.14 43.68
C ASN A 96 -26.75 -24.20 42.71
N ILE A 97 -25.76 -24.74 41.98
CA ILE A 97 -25.03 -23.98 40.95
C ILE A 97 -25.72 -24.17 39.60
N ALA A 98 -26.44 -23.14 39.17
CA ALA A 98 -27.09 -23.05 37.88
C ALA A 98 -26.16 -22.36 36.86
N SER A 99 -26.68 -21.42 36.07
CA SER A 99 -25.94 -20.66 35.05
C SER A 99 -26.79 -19.49 34.58
N MET A 100 -26.18 -18.45 33.99
CA MET A 100 -26.91 -17.51 33.13
C MET A 100 -27.78 -18.22 32.07
N PHE A 101 -27.36 -19.41 31.61
CA PHE A 101 -28.11 -20.25 30.68
C PHE A 101 -29.27 -21.04 31.32
N GLY A 102 -29.56 -20.82 32.60
CA GLY A 102 -30.83 -21.17 33.23
C GLY A 102 -31.93 -20.11 33.03
N ARG A 103 -31.58 -18.94 32.47
CA ARG A 103 -32.51 -17.82 32.20
C ARG A 103 -32.52 -17.32 30.76
N MET A 104 -31.52 -17.71 29.97
CA MET A 104 -31.44 -17.37 28.54
C MET A 104 -30.90 -18.56 27.75
N CYS A 105 -31.19 -18.61 26.47
CA CYS A 105 -30.72 -19.66 25.57
C CYS A 105 -29.67 -19.10 24.61
N ASN A 106 -28.77 -19.95 24.13
CA ASN A 106 -27.78 -19.61 23.11
C ASN A 106 -27.69 -20.72 22.07
N THR A 107 -27.30 -20.37 20.84
CA THR A 107 -27.13 -21.32 19.74
C THR A 107 -26.11 -22.39 20.12
N SER A 108 -26.34 -23.60 19.63
CA SER A 108 -25.45 -24.76 19.87
C SER A 108 -25.23 -25.13 21.35
N ARG A 109 -26.14 -24.74 22.27
CA ARG A 109 -26.06 -24.99 23.73
C ARG A 109 -27.29 -25.68 24.32
N SER A 110 -28.17 -26.22 23.49
CA SER A 110 -29.47 -26.78 23.86
C SER A 110 -29.40 -27.78 25.01
N ALA A 111 -28.49 -28.78 24.94
CA ALA A 111 -28.33 -29.81 25.98
C ALA A 111 -27.90 -29.25 27.34
N TYR A 112 -27.06 -28.20 27.35
CA TYR A 112 -26.66 -27.54 28.59
C TYR A 112 -27.77 -26.64 29.13
N CYS A 113 -28.39 -25.82 28.27
CA CYS A 113 -29.47 -24.90 28.66
C CYS A 113 -30.63 -25.64 29.29
N ILE A 114 -31.14 -26.71 28.66
CA ILE A 114 -32.26 -27.49 29.21
C ILE A 114 -31.94 -28.06 30.60
N SER A 115 -30.71 -28.52 30.82
CA SER A 115 -30.28 -29.04 32.11
C SER A 115 -30.27 -27.96 33.21
N LYS A 116 -29.85 -26.73 32.87
CA LYS A 116 -29.75 -25.62 33.82
C LYS A 116 -31.09 -24.95 34.09
N TYR A 117 -31.97 -24.82 33.09
CA TYR A 117 -33.37 -24.44 33.30
C TYR A 117 -34.09 -25.44 34.22
N GLY A 118 -33.81 -26.74 34.07
CA GLY A 118 -34.33 -27.76 34.98
C GLY A 118 -33.87 -27.54 36.43
N VAL A 119 -32.60 -27.12 36.64
CA VAL A 119 -32.08 -26.83 37.99
C VAL A 119 -32.76 -25.62 38.60
N GLU A 120 -33.05 -24.57 37.83
CA GLU A 120 -33.82 -23.41 38.29
C GLU A 120 -35.22 -23.84 38.76
N ALA A 121 -35.97 -24.53 37.89
CA ALA A 121 -37.33 -24.97 38.19
C ALA A 121 -37.37 -25.89 39.42
N PHE A 122 -36.43 -26.84 39.51
CA PHE A 122 -36.30 -27.71 40.70
C PHE A 122 -36.03 -26.90 41.97
N SER A 123 -35.13 -25.92 41.89
CA SER A 123 -34.73 -25.11 43.05
C SER A 123 -35.86 -24.21 43.54
N ASP A 124 -36.68 -23.68 42.62
CA ASP A 124 -37.85 -22.87 42.96
C ASP A 124 -38.91 -23.68 43.68
N CYS A 125 -39.27 -24.87 43.14
CA CYS A 125 -40.18 -25.80 43.81
C CYS A 125 -39.67 -26.18 45.20
N LEU A 126 -38.39 -26.57 45.30
CA LEU A 126 -37.76 -26.94 46.57
C LEU A 126 -37.82 -25.78 47.57
N ARG A 127 -37.62 -24.54 47.13
CA ARG A 127 -37.68 -23.35 47.99
C ARG A 127 -39.05 -23.18 48.62
N TYR A 128 -40.12 -23.34 47.86
CA TYR A 128 -41.49 -23.28 48.39
C TYR A 128 -41.77 -24.42 49.38
N GLU A 129 -41.39 -25.65 49.04
CA GLU A 129 -41.65 -26.83 49.89
C GLU A 129 -40.90 -26.78 51.23
N MET A 130 -39.66 -26.28 51.20
CA MET A 130 -38.74 -26.27 52.32
C MET A 130 -38.87 -25.04 53.23
N HIS A 131 -39.56 -24.00 52.78
CA HIS A 131 -39.76 -22.75 53.52
C HIS A 131 -40.37 -22.99 54.92
N ARG A 132 -41.42 -23.82 55.01
CA ARG A 132 -42.08 -24.18 56.29
C ARG A 132 -41.16 -24.87 57.30
N TRP A 133 -40.07 -25.45 56.82
CA TRP A 133 -39.07 -26.14 57.65
C TRP A 133 -37.87 -25.25 58.00
N GLY A 134 -37.87 -23.98 57.58
CA GLY A 134 -36.79 -23.03 57.85
C GLY A 134 -35.52 -23.26 57.02
N VAL A 135 -35.56 -24.15 56.01
CA VAL A 135 -34.41 -24.41 55.13
C VAL A 135 -34.37 -23.39 53.99
N LYS A 136 -33.22 -22.77 53.75
CA LYS A 136 -33.04 -21.77 52.68
C LYS A 136 -32.48 -22.43 51.41
N VAL A 137 -33.15 -22.24 50.27
CA VAL A 137 -32.65 -22.69 48.96
C VAL A 137 -32.10 -21.50 48.17
N ILE A 138 -30.82 -21.57 47.82
CA ILE A 138 -30.08 -20.53 47.10
C ILE A 138 -29.70 -21.09 45.73
N VAL A 139 -29.86 -20.28 44.70
CA VAL A 139 -29.34 -20.58 43.36
C VAL A 139 -28.26 -19.56 43.02
N ILE A 140 -27.14 -20.04 42.51
CA ILE A 140 -26.06 -19.20 41.99
C ILE A 140 -26.05 -19.37 40.48
N GLU A 141 -26.07 -18.26 39.74
CA GLU A 141 -26.14 -18.21 38.28
C GLU A 141 -24.88 -17.53 37.71
N PRO A 142 -23.76 -18.25 37.56
CA PRO A 142 -22.54 -17.66 37.03
C PRO A 142 -22.71 -17.22 35.56
N GLY A 143 -22.05 -16.11 35.21
CA GLY A 143 -21.80 -15.70 33.83
C GLY A 143 -20.69 -16.54 33.17
N ASN A 144 -20.05 -16.01 32.13
CA ASN A 144 -19.01 -16.75 31.41
C ASN A 144 -17.66 -16.73 32.15
N PHE A 145 -17.33 -17.82 32.84
CA PHE A 145 -16.03 -18.07 33.50
C PHE A 145 -15.25 -19.23 32.85
N ILE A 146 -15.42 -19.47 31.54
CA ILE A 146 -14.79 -20.60 30.82
C ILE A 146 -13.26 -20.62 31.04
N ALA A 147 -12.60 -19.46 31.02
CA ALA A 147 -11.16 -19.35 31.20
C ALA A 147 -10.64 -19.81 32.59
N ALA A 148 -11.50 -19.83 33.61
CA ALA A 148 -11.11 -20.15 34.99
C ALA A 148 -11.60 -21.53 35.48
N THR A 149 -12.52 -22.19 34.75
CA THR A 149 -13.27 -23.36 35.27
C THR A 149 -12.92 -24.70 34.62
N GLY A 150 -12.11 -24.72 33.56
CA GLY A 150 -11.69 -25.95 32.88
C GLY A 150 -12.82 -26.77 32.23
N ILE A 151 -14.09 -26.33 32.35
CA ILE A 151 -15.29 -27.03 31.87
C ILE A 151 -15.33 -27.17 30.36
N MET A 152 -14.61 -26.28 29.64
CA MET A 152 -14.39 -26.33 28.20
C MET A 152 -12.95 -25.89 27.92
N SER A 153 -12.02 -26.85 27.87
CA SER A 153 -10.67 -26.59 27.40
C SER A 153 -10.65 -26.62 25.86
N ARG A 154 -9.64 -25.99 25.25
CA ARG A 154 -9.47 -26.00 23.78
C ARG A 154 -9.43 -27.43 23.24
N ASP A 155 -8.71 -28.32 23.91
CA ASP A 155 -8.57 -29.72 23.50
C ASP A 155 -9.88 -30.51 23.65
N SER A 156 -10.63 -30.28 24.74
CA SER A 156 -11.92 -30.95 24.92
C SER A 156 -12.98 -30.47 23.92
N VAL A 157 -12.91 -29.20 23.53
CA VAL A 157 -13.74 -28.64 22.46
C VAL A 157 -13.41 -29.29 21.12
N ILE A 158 -12.15 -29.33 20.71
CA ILE A 158 -11.75 -29.95 19.44
C ILE A 158 -12.15 -31.43 19.41
N ALA A 159 -11.89 -32.17 20.49
CA ALA A 159 -12.29 -33.58 20.59
C ALA A 159 -13.81 -33.77 20.48
N THR A 160 -14.59 -32.85 21.06
CA THR A 160 -16.05 -32.88 20.97
C THR A 160 -16.52 -32.55 19.54
N CYS A 161 -15.93 -31.56 18.86
CA CYS A 161 -16.22 -31.26 17.45
C CYS A 161 -15.94 -32.48 16.55
N ASP A 162 -14.74 -33.06 16.67
CA ASP A 162 -14.32 -34.23 15.87
C ASP A 162 -15.28 -35.40 16.10
N LYS A 163 -15.70 -35.62 17.35
CA LYS A 163 -16.67 -36.66 17.71
C LYS A 163 -18.03 -36.38 17.06
N LEU A 164 -18.57 -35.17 17.22
CA LEU A 164 -19.89 -34.81 16.69
C LEU A 164 -19.93 -34.90 15.17
N TRP A 165 -18.88 -34.45 14.47
CA TRP A 165 -18.80 -34.55 13.02
C TRP A 165 -18.67 -36.00 12.55
N LYS A 166 -17.86 -36.84 13.22
CA LYS A 166 -17.75 -38.26 12.87
C LYS A 166 -19.05 -39.04 13.08
N GLU A 167 -19.77 -38.73 14.16
CA GLU A 167 -21.03 -39.36 14.52
C GLU A 167 -22.24 -38.77 13.78
N ALA A 168 -22.07 -37.64 13.08
CA ALA A 168 -23.13 -37.06 12.26
C ALA A 168 -23.50 -38.01 11.11
N PRO A 169 -24.80 -38.18 10.80
CA PRO A 169 -25.22 -38.97 9.65
C PRO A 169 -24.82 -38.27 8.33
N GLU A 170 -24.70 -39.05 7.25
CA GLU A 170 -24.12 -38.56 5.99
C GLU A 170 -24.96 -37.47 5.31
N ASP A 171 -26.28 -37.51 5.45
CA ASP A 171 -27.20 -36.43 5.02
C ASP A 171 -26.89 -35.10 5.70
N VAL A 172 -26.64 -35.12 7.01
CA VAL A 172 -26.24 -33.93 7.78
C VAL A 172 -24.83 -33.46 7.38
N LYS A 173 -23.92 -34.36 7.04
CA LYS A 173 -22.59 -33.97 6.54
C LYS A 173 -22.66 -33.32 5.16
N GLU A 174 -23.53 -33.83 4.28
CA GLU A 174 -23.77 -33.26 2.96
C GLU A 174 -24.42 -31.87 3.08
N ASP A 175 -25.41 -31.69 3.94
CA ASP A 175 -26.10 -30.41 4.12
C ASP A 175 -25.21 -29.33 4.77
N TYR A 176 -24.38 -29.70 5.74
CA TYR A 176 -23.55 -28.75 6.50
C TYR A 176 -22.11 -28.62 5.97
N GLY A 177 -21.63 -29.56 5.15
CA GLY A 177 -20.26 -29.64 4.63
C GLY A 177 -20.06 -29.07 3.22
N THR A 178 -21.01 -28.31 2.69
CA THR A 178 -20.95 -27.76 1.32
C THR A 178 -19.89 -26.67 1.15
N ASP A 179 -19.39 -26.50 -0.08
CA ASP A 179 -18.46 -25.42 -0.44
C ASP A 179 -19.04 -24.04 -0.10
N GLN A 180 -20.35 -23.86 -0.32
CA GLN A 180 -21.06 -22.63 0.02
C GLN A 180 -21.08 -22.37 1.54
N SER A 181 -21.30 -23.40 2.37
CA SER A 181 -21.28 -23.23 3.83
C SER A 181 -19.87 -22.85 4.33
N TYR A 182 -18.84 -23.47 3.74
CA TYR A 182 -17.43 -23.15 4.02
C TYR A 182 -17.08 -21.73 3.59
N TYR A 183 -17.50 -21.31 2.40
CA TYR A 183 -17.35 -19.94 1.91
C TYR A 183 -17.99 -18.90 2.84
N HIS A 184 -19.25 -19.12 3.25
CA HIS A 184 -19.93 -18.22 4.19
C HIS A 184 -19.29 -18.21 5.58
N LEU A 185 -18.75 -19.34 6.05
CA LEU A 185 -17.99 -19.40 7.29
C LEU A 185 -16.72 -18.53 7.21
N ILE A 186 -16.00 -18.59 6.09
CA ILE A 186 -14.83 -17.73 5.84
C ILE A 186 -15.25 -16.26 5.87
N LEU A 187 -16.30 -15.88 5.14
CA LEU A 187 -16.80 -14.50 5.12
C LEU A 187 -17.21 -14.01 6.52
N LYS A 188 -17.90 -14.85 7.31
CA LYS A 188 -18.31 -14.53 8.68
C LYS A 188 -17.13 -14.37 9.64
N ARG A 189 -16.02 -15.09 9.40
CA ARG A 189 -14.78 -14.92 10.17
C ARG A 189 -14.01 -13.68 9.71
N ALA A 190 -13.92 -13.46 8.41
CA ALA A 190 -13.29 -12.29 7.82
C ALA A 190 -13.97 -10.98 8.24
N SER A 191 -15.31 -10.96 8.34
CA SER A 191 -16.08 -9.78 8.76
C SER A 191 -15.82 -9.34 10.21
N GLN A 192 -15.11 -10.13 11.01
CA GLN A 192 -14.66 -9.72 12.36
C GLN A 192 -13.41 -8.83 12.31
N PHE A 193 -12.67 -8.87 11.20
CA PHE A 193 -11.40 -8.16 11.01
C PHE A 193 -11.45 -7.12 9.88
N LEU A 194 -12.35 -7.30 8.91
CA LEU A 194 -12.48 -6.46 7.73
C LEU A 194 -13.73 -5.58 7.79
N THR A 195 -13.65 -4.39 7.19
CA THR A 195 -14.82 -3.53 6.96
C THR A 195 -15.75 -4.12 5.89
N ALA A 196 -16.97 -3.59 5.76
CA ALA A 196 -17.92 -4.03 4.73
C ALA A 196 -17.37 -3.85 3.31
N LEU A 197 -16.66 -2.75 3.05
CA LEU A 197 -16.01 -2.48 1.75
C LEU A 197 -14.87 -3.47 1.49
N GLN A 198 -13.98 -3.67 2.47
CA GLN A 198 -12.89 -4.64 2.36
C GLN A 198 -13.40 -6.07 2.16
N LEU A 199 -14.53 -6.43 2.78
CA LEU A 199 -15.18 -7.72 2.59
C LEU A 199 -15.68 -7.88 1.14
N ASN A 200 -16.30 -6.84 0.55
CA ASN A 200 -16.71 -6.86 -0.86
C ASN A 200 -15.50 -6.98 -1.81
N LEU A 201 -14.41 -6.25 -1.53
CA LEU A 201 -13.17 -6.36 -2.29
C LEU A 201 -12.55 -7.76 -2.15
N MET A 202 -12.64 -8.40 -0.98
CA MET A 202 -12.21 -9.77 -0.77
C MET A 202 -13.05 -10.75 -1.61
N LYS A 203 -14.38 -10.60 -1.63
CA LYS A 203 -15.27 -11.43 -2.47
C LYS A 203 -14.90 -11.33 -3.95
N PHE A 204 -14.61 -10.11 -4.42
CA PHE A 204 -14.19 -9.86 -5.78
C PHE A 204 -12.82 -10.46 -6.09
N ALA A 205 -11.84 -10.32 -5.19
CA ALA A 205 -10.53 -10.92 -5.35
C ALA A 205 -10.59 -12.47 -5.46
N LEU A 206 -11.53 -13.09 -4.73
CA LEU A 206 -11.78 -14.53 -4.81
C LEU A 206 -12.44 -14.92 -6.15
N SER A 207 -13.38 -14.12 -6.66
CA SER A 207 -13.99 -14.29 -7.99
C SER A 207 -12.97 -14.14 -9.12
N LEU A 208 -12.08 -13.14 -9.01
CA LEU A 208 -10.97 -12.89 -9.92
C LEU A 208 -9.86 -13.95 -9.86
N ARG A 209 -9.82 -14.72 -8.77
CA ARG A 209 -8.71 -15.64 -8.43
C ARG A 209 -7.34 -14.94 -8.41
N ALA A 210 -7.31 -13.67 -7.97
CA ALA A 210 -6.14 -12.79 -8.06
C ALA A 210 -4.88 -13.33 -7.37
N TYR A 211 -5.03 -14.16 -6.32
CA TYR A 211 -3.90 -14.70 -5.55
C TYR A 211 -3.54 -16.15 -5.90
N SER A 212 -4.21 -16.79 -6.87
CA SER A 212 -3.93 -18.18 -7.25
C SER A 212 -2.51 -18.36 -7.78
N ALA A 213 -1.98 -17.41 -8.56
CA ALA A 213 -0.59 -17.43 -9.02
C ALA A 213 0.42 -17.34 -7.87
N THR A 214 0.13 -16.53 -6.85
CA THR A 214 0.98 -16.44 -5.64
C THR A 214 1.03 -17.77 -4.90
N VAL A 215 -0.12 -18.44 -4.73
CA VAL A 215 -0.17 -19.77 -4.09
C VAL A 215 0.63 -20.79 -4.90
N GLN A 216 0.49 -20.80 -6.23
CA GLN A 216 1.25 -21.69 -7.10
C GLN A 216 2.76 -21.41 -7.05
N SER A 217 3.16 -20.15 -6.92
CA SER A 217 4.57 -19.78 -6.76
C SER A 217 5.21 -20.41 -5.52
N PHE A 218 4.48 -20.51 -4.40
CA PHE A 218 4.99 -21.18 -3.20
C PHE A 218 5.17 -22.68 -3.39
N GLN A 219 4.30 -23.34 -4.16
CA GLN A 219 4.47 -24.76 -4.52
C GLN A 219 5.74 -24.96 -5.36
N GLN A 220 5.99 -24.07 -6.33
CA GLN A 220 7.19 -24.13 -7.17
C GLN A 220 8.48 -23.85 -6.36
N ILE A 221 8.43 -22.89 -5.43
CA ILE A 221 9.53 -22.60 -4.50
C ILE A 221 9.79 -23.82 -3.61
N ALA A 222 8.74 -24.44 -3.05
CA ALA A 222 8.86 -25.63 -2.22
C ALA A 222 9.45 -26.82 -3.01
N ALA A 223 9.13 -26.96 -4.29
CA ALA A 223 9.73 -27.99 -5.16
C ALA A 223 11.24 -27.79 -5.37
N ASN A 224 11.72 -26.54 -5.33
CA ASN A 224 13.15 -26.22 -5.43
C ASN A 224 13.86 -26.34 -4.07
N GLU A 225 13.19 -26.00 -2.97
CA GLU A 225 13.68 -26.23 -1.59
C GLU A 225 13.36 -27.67 -1.16
N SER A 226 14.15 -28.64 -1.64
CA SER A 226 14.01 -30.11 -1.43
C SER A 226 13.20 -30.48 -0.16
N PRO A 227 11.90 -30.82 -0.30
CA PRO A 227 11.08 -31.19 0.83
C PRO A 227 11.57 -32.54 1.38
N PRO A 228 11.56 -32.75 2.71
CA PRO A 228 11.89 -34.05 3.28
C PRO A 228 10.93 -35.13 2.75
N PRO A 229 11.43 -36.35 2.42
CA PRO A 229 10.57 -37.43 1.95
C PRO A 229 9.50 -37.79 2.99
N ASP A 230 8.28 -38.05 2.52
CA ASP A 230 7.11 -38.44 3.32
C ASP A 230 6.58 -37.41 4.34
N CYS A 231 6.88 -36.11 4.17
CA CYS A 231 6.41 -35.05 5.06
C CYS A 231 5.35 -34.14 4.41
N SER A 232 4.16 -34.04 5.03
CA SER A 232 3.06 -33.17 4.59
C SER A 232 3.26 -31.70 4.95
N ALA A 233 4.04 -31.44 6.01
CA ALA A 233 4.48 -30.12 6.43
C ALA A 233 5.93 -30.18 6.91
N PHE A 234 6.71 -29.14 6.64
CA PHE A 234 8.12 -29.08 7.03
C PHE A 234 8.60 -27.65 7.31
N PHE A 235 9.65 -27.53 8.11
CA PHE A 235 10.37 -26.31 8.40
C PHE A 235 11.56 -26.17 7.44
N SER A 236 11.85 -24.95 6.98
CA SER A 236 13.06 -24.58 6.25
C SER A 236 13.77 -23.47 7.05
N ILE A 237 15.01 -23.74 7.46
CA ILE A 237 15.83 -22.85 8.29
C ILE A 237 17.16 -22.66 7.59
N HIS A 238 17.38 -21.46 7.03
CA HIS A 238 18.64 -21.09 6.38
C HIS A 238 19.17 -22.17 5.40
N GLY A 239 18.26 -22.77 4.61
CA GLY A 239 18.59 -23.75 3.57
C GLY A 239 18.47 -25.23 3.95
N GLU A 240 18.28 -25.58 5.24
CA GLU A 240 18.00 -26.99 5.62
C GLU A 240 16.52 -27.20 5.98
N SER A 241 15.98 -28.32 5.50
CA SER A 241 14.59 -28.71 5.71
C SER A 241 14.44 -29.85 6.71
N THR A 242 13.45 -29.79 7.60
CA THR A 242 13.13 -30.84 8.57
C THR A 242 11.64 -30.88 8.88
N CYS A 243 11.09 -32.05 9.20
CA CYS A 243 9.70 -32.20 9.66
C CYS A 243 9.57 -32.64 11.12
N ASP A 244 10.69 -32.89 11.83
CA ASP A 244 10.67 -33.23 13.26
C ASP A 244 10.71 -31.95 14.12
N PRO A 245 9.75 -31.71 15.02
CA PRO A 245 9.80 -30.59 15.95
C PRO A 245 11.02 -30.59 16.88
N LYS A 246 11.62 -31.76 17.16
CA LYS A 246 12.74 -31.87 18.10
C LYS A 246 14.06 -31.36 17.53
N SER A 247 14.27 -31.53 16.23
CA SER A 247 15.49 -31.06 15.53
C SER A 247 15.54 -29.54 15.40
N LEU A 248 14.38 -28.86 15.53
CA LEU A 248 14.24 -27.40 15.40
C LEU A 248 15.23 -26.63 16.29
N THR A 249 15.44 -27.07 17.53
CA THR A 249 16.32 -26.38 18.49
C THR A 249 17.78 -26.41 18.03
N ASN A 250 18.25 -27.56 17.56
CA ASN A 250 19.63 -27.73 17.09
C ASN A 250 19.89 -26.92 15.82
N LEU A 251 18.90 -26.85 14.92
CA LEU A 251 19.01 -26.10 13.67
C LEU A 251 19.00 -24.59 13.88
N LEU A 252 18.33 -24.11 14.92
CA LEU A 252 18.34 -22.69 15.28
C LEU A 252 19.70 -22.24 15.83
N GLU A 253 20.40 -23.11 16.56
CA GLU A 253 21.76 -22.83 17.06
C GLU A 253 22.77 -22.72 15.92
N SER A 254 22.68 -23.58 14.90
CA SER A 254 23.55 -23.55 13.70
C SER A 254 23.08 -22.57 12.60
N ALA A 255 22.01 -21.82 12.82
CA ALA A 255 21.45 -20.93 11.79
C ALA A 255 22.35 -19.73 11.48
N SER A 256 23.11 -19.22 12.45
CA SER A 256 24.00 -18.07 12.29
C SER A 256 25.18 -18.33 11.35
N GLU A 257 25.56 -19.59 11.15
CA GLU A 257 26.66 -19.98 10.27
C GLU A 257 26.23 -20.06 8.78
N ARG A 258 24.93 -19.99 8.50
CA ARG A 258 24.33 -20.19 7.18
C ARG A 258 23.72 -18.91 6.63
N PRO A 259 23.75 -18.71 5.29
CA PRO A 259 23.21 -17.50 4.68
C PRO A 259 21.73 -17.36 5.00
N ARG A 260 21.33 -16.13 5.35
CA ARG A 260 19.94 -15.81 5.65
C ARG A 260 19.07 -15.99 4.40
N PRO A 261 17.92 -16.68 4.50
CA PRO A 261 17.08 -16.93 3.33
C PRO A 261 16.48 -15.63 2.80
N PHE A 262 16.33 -15.55 1.47
CA PHE A 262 15.63 -14.46 0.81
C PHE A 262 14.13 -14.55 1.11
N LEU A 263 13.55 -13.44 1.55
CA LEU A 263 12.12 -13.35 1.87
C LEU A 263 11.39 -12.60 0.77
N PHE A 264 10.44 -13.26 0.12
CA PHE A 264 9.65 -12.69 -0.97
C PHE A 264 8.66 -11.65 -0.44
N LYS A 265 8.19 -10.76 -1.32
CA LYS A 265 7.16 -9.75 -0.99
C LYS A 265 5.83 -10.40 -0.61
N GLY A 266 5.51 -11.55 -1.21
CA GLY A 266 4.29 -12.33 -0.92
C GLY A 266 4.33 -13.18 0.36
N ASP A 267 5.50 -13.31 1.01
CA ASP A 267 5.65 -14.17 2.18
C ASP A 267 4.79 -13.69 3.37
N HIS A 268 4.06 -14.61 4.01
CA HIS A 268 3.27 -14.32 5.20
C HIS A 268 4.18 -14.28 6.44
N ARG A 269 4.64 -13.08 6.81
CA ARG A 269 5.48 -12.87 7.99
C ARG A 269 4.63 -12.63 9.23
N PHE A 270 4.91 -13.36 10.30
CA PHE A 270 4.22 -13.14 11.57
C PHE A 270 4.63 -11.79 12.17
N THR A 271 3.66 -10.96 12.56
CA THR A 271 3.85 -9.53 12.87
C THR A 271 4.77 -9.25 14.06
N LEU A 272 4.82 -10.14 15.05
CA LEU A 272 5.69 -10.03 16.24
C LEU A 272 7.10 -10.61 16.04
N SER A 273 7.47 -10.97 14.80
CA SER A 273 8.78 -11.54 14.50
C SER A 273 9.89 -10.52 14.71
N ASN A 274 10.93 -10.93 15.45
CA ASN A 274 12.14 -10.13 15.62
C ASN A 274 12.96 -10.16 14.31
N PRO A 275 13.15 -9.04 13.59
CA PRO A 275 13.84 -9.03 12.29
C PRO A 275 15.31 -9.47 12.37
N ILE A 276 15.89 -9.55 13.56
CA ILE A 276 17.29 -9.95 13.78
C ILE A 276 17.38 -11.47 14.00
N ALA A 277 16.31 -12.10 14.47
CA ALA A 277 16.29 -13.50 14.83
C ALA A 277 16.36 -14.43 13.59
N PRO A 278 16.90 -15.66 13.75
CA PRO A 278 16.95 -16.65 12.67
C PRO A 278 15.59 -16.84 11.99
N VAL A 279 15.61 -16.98 10.67
CA VAL A 279 14.38 -17.11 9.88
C VAL A 279 13.96 -18.57 9.81
N VAL A 280 12.72 -18.83 10.23
CA VAL A 280 12.07 -20.14 10.14
C VAL A 280 10.87 -20.03 9.20
N ILE A 281 10.93 -20.76 8.10
CA ILE A 281 9.87 -20.83 7.09
C ILE A 281 9.11 -22.13 7.29
N LEU A 282 7.80 -22.05 7.51
CA LEU A 282 6.92 -23.22 7.56
C LEU A 282 6.26 -23.42 6.21
N TYR A 283 6.44 -24.59 5.61
CA TYR A 283 5.67 -25.08 4.47
C TYR A 283 4.59 -26.02 4.98
N ALA A 284 3.33 -25.62 4.86
CA ALA A 284 2.21 -26.42 5.34
C ALA A 284 0.87 -26.04 4.69
N GLU A 285 -0.05 -26.99 4.67
CA GLU A 285 -1.44 -26.77 4.26
C GLU A 285 -2.25 -26.28 5.46
N MET A 286 -2.90 -25.12 5.32
CA MET A 286 -3.75 -24.55 6.37
C MET A 286 -4.98 -25.44 6.59
N GLY A 287 -5.32 -25.68 7.86
CA GLY A 287 -6.47 -26.51 8.25
C GLY A 287 -6.11 -27.96 8.61
N THR A 288 -4.88 -28.39 8.33
CA THR A 288 -4.36 -29.70 8.75
C THR A 288 -3.97 -29.74 10.23
N LYS A 289 -3.91 -30.95 10.83
CA LYS A 289 -3.54 -31.13 12.24
C LYS A 289 -2.08 -30.80 12.48
N GLU A 290 -1.22 -31.16 11.53
CA GLU A 290 0.21 -30.90 11.49
C GLU A 290 0.49 -29.40 11.49
N PHE A 291 -0.20 -28.64 10.64
CA PHE A 291 -0.10 -27.18 10.62
C PHE A 291 -0.44 -26.58 12.00
N SER A 292 -1.54 -27.00 12.63
CA SER A 292 -1.93 -26.45 13.94
C SER A 292 -0.88 -26.71 15.01
N GLN A 293 -0.25 -27.89 15.02
CA GLN A 293 0.80 -28.22 16.00
C GLN A 293 2.07 -27.39 15.76
N PHE A 294 2.55 -27.35 14.51
CA PHE A 294 3.76 -26.61 14.14
C PHE A 294 3.59 -25.09 14.31
N HIS A 295 2.43 -24.56 13.92
CA HIS A 295 2.11 -23.16 14.10
C HIS A 295 2.12 -22.74 15.58
N GLN A 296 1.50 -23.52 16.48
CA GLN A 296 1.51 -23.21 17.92
C GLN A 296 2.92 -23.22 18.51
N LEU A 297 3.76 -24.18 18.09
CA LEU A 297 5.16 -24.25 18.49
C LEU A 297 5.93 -22.99 18.07
N LEU A 298 5.83 -22.60 16.80
CA LEU A 298 6.53 -21.43 16.26
C LEU A 298 6.03 -20.13 16.90
N VAL A 299 4.71 -19.97 17.08
CA VAL A 299 4.14 -18.81 17.78
C VAL A 299 4.69 -18.69 19.21
N SER A 300 4.85 -19.81 19.92
CA SER A 300 5.44 -19.79 21.27
C SER A 300 6.89 -19.28 21.29
N LYS A 301 7.67 -19.59 20.24
CA LYS A 301 9.06 -19.13 20.07
C LYS A 301 9.15 -17.68 19.60
N VAL A 302 8.26 -17.26 18.70
CA VAL A 302 8.16 -15.86 18.26
C VAL A 302 7.81 -14.94 19.42
N ASN A 303 6.88 -15.35 20.29
CA ASN A 303 6.50 -14.58 21.48
C ASN A 303 7.67 -14.39 22.47
N ARG A 304 8.67 -15.28 22.45
CA ARG A 304 9.92 -15.15 23.21
C ARG A 304 11.00 -14.35 22.47
N GLY A 305 10.75 -13.96 21.22
CA GLY A 305 11.69 -13.22 20.37
C GLY A 305 12.82 -14.06 19.77
N GLU A 306 12.70 -15.39 19.81
CA GLU A 306 13.76 -16.33 19.39
C GLU A 306 13.88 -16.49 17.87
N ILE A 307 12.80 -16.26 17.11
CA ILE A 307 12.75 -16.56 15.66
C ILE A 307 11.98 -15.48 14.86
N THR A 308 12.29 -15.38 13.56
CA THR A 308 11.42 -14.76 12.55
C THR A 308 10.58 -15.85 11.91
N TYR A 309 9.27 -15.81 12.08
CA TYR A 309 8.37 -16.84 11.53
C TYR A 309 7.72 -16.38 10.22
N VAL A 310 7.89 -17.21 9.19
CA VAL A 310 7.28 -17.05 7.87
C VAL A 310 6.45 -18.28 7.51
N LEU A 311 5.27 -18.09 6.94
CA LEU A 311 4.42 -19.16 6.41
C LEU A 311 4.37 -19.09 4.88
N ARG A 312 4.69 -20.20 4.22
CA ARG A 312 4.49 -20.44 2.79
C ARG A 312 3.47 -21.55 2.63
N HIS A 313 2.45 -21.34 1.81
CA HIS A 313 1.42 -22.35 1.59
C HIS A 313 1.99 -23.49 0.74
N TYR A 314 1.83 -24.72 1.22
CA TYR A 314 2.32 -25.92 0.54
C TYR A 314 1.32 -27.05 0.69
N ILE A 315 1.11 -27.81 -0.38
CA ILE A 315 0.19 -28.95 -0.43
C ILE A 315 0.99 -30.10 -1.01
N ALA A 316 1.17 -31.17 -0.22
CA ALA A 316 1.99 -32.30 -0.64
C ALA A 316 1.43 -33.02 -1.88
N ASN A 317 0.10 -33.14 -1.99
CA ASN A 317 -0.59 -33.77 -3.10
C ASN A 317 -1.65 -32.82 -3.69
N PRO A 318 -1.27 -31.90 -4.60
CA PRO A 318 -2.21 -30.94 -5.18
C PRO A 318 -3.25 -31.64 -6.08
N SER A 319 -4.46 -31.07 -6.14
CA SER A 319 -5.52 -31.54 -7.03
C SER A 319 -5.14 -31.34 -8.51
N LYS A 320 -5.60 -32.24 -9.38
CA LYS A 320 -5.41 -32.15 -10.84
C LYS A 320 -6.45 -31.27 -11.55
N ASN A 321 -7.44 -30.76 -10.82
CA ASN A 321 -8.50 -29.95 -11.41
C ASN A 321 -7.96 -28.59 -11.86
N LYS A 322 -8.25 -28.21 -13.11
CA LYS A 322 -7.88 -26.90 -13.65
C LYS A 322 -8.76 -25.80 -13.06
N VAL A 323 -8.21 -24.59 -13.07
CA VAL A 323 -8.82 -23.38 -12.52
C VAL A 323 -9.30 -22.50 -13.67
N PHE A 324 -10.58 -22.15 -13.69
CA PHE A 324 -11.15 -21.21 -14.66
C PHE A 324 -10.92 -19.76 -14.20
N LEU A 325 -10.43 -18.92 -15.10
CA LEU A 325 -10.05 -17.53 -14.82
C LEU A 325 -11.14 -16.54 -15.28
N SER A 326 -11.04 -15.28 -14.83
CA SER A 326 -11.89 -14.15 -15.25
C SER A 326 -11.05 -12.92 -15.56
N GLY A 327 -11.68 -11.88 -16.13
CA GLY A 327 -11.02 -10.62 -16.47
C GLY A 327 -10.68 -10.45 -17.96
N TYR A 328 -11.10 -11.38 -18.82
CA TYR A 328 -10.93 -11.33 -20.27
C TYR A 328 -12.24 -11.00 -21.00
N GLY A 329 -12.10 -10.52 -22.24
CA GLY A 329 -13.20 -10.34 -23.18
C GLY A 329 -13.21 -11.40 -24.26
N VAL A 330 -14.40 -11.74 -24.75
CA VAL A 330 -14.58 -12.58 -25.94
C VAL A 330 -15.29 -11.74 -26.99
N GLU A 331 -14.69 -11.63 -28.17
CA GLU A 331 -15.24 -10.94 -29.33
C GLU A 331 -15.62 -11.97 -30.40
N LEU A 332 -16.82 -11.85 -30.94
CA LEU A 332 -17.27 -12.59 -32.11
C LEU A 332 -17.41 -11.59 -33.27
N ALA A 333 -16.37 -11.52 -34.11
CA ALA A 333 -16.26 -10.58 -35.21
C ALA A 333 -16.90 -11.14 -36.49
N ILE A 334 -17.54 -10.28 -37.29
CA ILE A 334 -18.17 -10.68 -38.55
C ILE A 334 -17.13 -10.63 -39.68
N LYS A 335 -16.91 -11.77 -40.36
CA LYS A 335 -15.83 -11.95 -41.36
C LYS A 335 -16.21 -11.48 -42.76
N ASN A 336 -17.44 -11.74 -43.23
CA ASN A 336 -17.87 -11.32 -44.56
C ASN A 336 -18.37 -9.87 -44.58
N GLN A 337 -17.57 -8.99 -45.18
CA GLN A 337 -17.77 -7.53 -45.28
C GLN A 337 -18.58 -7.09 -46.51
N GLU A 338 -19.45 -7.91 -47.08
CA GLU A 338 -20.33 -7.46 -48.18
C GLU A 338 -21.30 -6.33 -47.77
N TYR A 339 -21.37 -6.03 -46.47
CA TYR A 339 -22.10 -4.91 -45.88
C TYR A 339 -21.37 -3.56 -46.01
N LYS A 340 -20.61 -3.31 -47.08
CA LYS A 340 -20.26 -1.94 -47.45
C LYS A 340 -21.57 -1.22 -47.78
N ALA A 341 -21.78 -0.05 -47.18
CA ALA A 341 -22.88 0.81 -47.57
C ALA A 341 -22.81 1.03 -49.09
N LYS A 342 -23.91 0.73 -49.81
CA LYS A 342 -23.99 0.98 -51.25
C LYS A 342 -23.72 2.47 -51.48
N ASP A 343 -22.69 2.76 -52.28
CA ASP A 343 -22.33 4.11 -52.68
C ASP A 343 -23.41 4.65 -53.63
N ASP A 344 -24.11 5.71 -53.21
CA ASP A 344 -25.29 6.26 -53.90
C ASP A 344 -24.92 7.28 -55.00
N THR A 345 -23.70 7.23 -55.55
CA THR A 345 -23.24 8.15 -56.62
C THR A 345 -23.95 7.97 -57.98
N GLN A 346 -25.03 7.17 -58.07
CA GLN A 346 -25.89 7.03 -59.26
C GLN A 346 -27.41 7.19 -59.00
N VAL A 347 -27.83 8.14 -58.17
CA VAL A 347 -29.26 8.55 -58.14
C VAL A 347 -29.40 10.05 -58.35
N GLN A 348 -29.61 10.44 -59.61
CA GLN A 348 -30.05 11.80 -59.94
C GLN A 348 -31.48 12.01 -59.43
N GLY A 349 -31.64 13.05 -58.60
CA GLY A 349 -32.83 13.90 -58.53
C GLY A 349 -34.17 13.21 -58.34
N ALA A 350 -34.51 12.90 -57.09
CA ALA A 350 -35.91 12.89 -56.66
C ALA A 350 -35.99 13.39 -55.21
N GLU A 351 -36.52 14.60 -55.03
CA GLU A 351 -37.04 15.03 -53.73
C GLU A 351 -38.11 14.03 -53.27
N VAL A 352 -37.85 13.30 -52.18
CA VAL A 352 -38.86 12.42 -51.58
C VAL A 352 -38.86 12.61 -50.07
N ASN A 353 -39.97 13.17 -49.57
CA ASN A 353 -40.38 13.16 -48.16
C ASN A 353 -40.33 11.72 -47.61
N ALA A 354 -39.29 11.37 -46.86
CA ALA A 354 -39.10 10.04 -46.30
C ALA A 354 -39.38 10.00 -44.79
N THR A 355 -40.66 10.08 -44.42
CA THR A 355 -41.16 9.62 -43.11
C THR A 355 -42.35 8.65 -43.20
N VAL A 356 -42.73 8.20 -44.40
CA VAL A 356 -43.81 7.21 -44.56
C VAL A 356 -43.41 6.17 -45.59
N PHE A 357 -43.02 4.98 -45.13
CA PHE A 357 -42.96 3.79 -46.00
C PHE A 357 -44.38 3.52 -46.51
N GLY A 358 -44.54 3.41 -47.84
CA GLY A 358 -45.83 3.52 -48.53
C GLY A 358 -46.95 2.65 -47.97
N GLU A 359 -48.04 3.28 -47.55
CA GLU A 359 -49.26 2.59 -47.09
C GLU A 359 -49.99 1.80 -48.20
N ASN A 360 -49.54 1.91 -49.46
CA ASN A 360 -50.21 1.38 -50.65
C ASN A 360 -49.43 0.30 -51.42
N ASP A 361 -48.40 -0.33 -50.85
CA ASP A 361 -47.65 -1.40 -51.53
C ASP A 361 -48.34 -2.78 -51.36
N PRO A 362 -48.88 -3.39 -52.43
CA PRO A 362 -49.60 -4.66 -52.36
C PRO A 362 -48.72 -5.88 -52.07
N VAL A 363 -47.38 -5.72 -52.10
CA VAL A 363 -46.39 -6.80 -51.87
C VAL A 363 -45.64 -6.61 -50.54
N ASP A 364 -46.18 -5.84 -49.59
CA ASP A 364 -45.58 -5.67 -48.25
C ASP A 364 -45.60 -7.00 -47.48
N GLU A 365 -44.59 -7.85 -47.72
CA GLU A 365 -44.40 -9.16 -47.11
C GLU A 365 -43.37 -9.09 -45.98
N VAL A 366 -43.74 -9.57 -44.79
CA VAL A 366 -42.83 -9.76 -43.66
C VAL A 366 -43.06 -11.16 -43.09
N HIS A 367 -42.03 -12.04 -43.14
CA HIS A 367 -42.09 -13.44 -42.66
C HIS A 367 -43.28 -14.27 -43.20
N GLY A 368 -43.58 -14.18 -44.49
CA GLY A 368 -44.69 -14.91 -45.11
C GLY A 368 -46.08 -14.28 -44.87
N PHE A 369 -46.15 -13.18 -44.13
CA PHE A 369 -47.38 -12.38 -43.98
C PHE A 369 -47.40 -11.23 -44.99
N LEU A 370 -48.35 -11.27 -45.91
CA LEU A 370 -48.61 -10.18 -46.87
C LEU A 370 -49.48 -9.10 -46.19
N PHE A 371 -48.85 -8.16 -45.49
CA PHE A 371 -49.50 -7.05 -44.78
C PHE A 371 -50.31 -6.14 -45.71
N GLY A 372 -49.93 -6.03 -46.99
CA GLY A 372 -50.76 -5.36 -48.00
C GLY A 372 -52.11 -6.04 -48.19
N LYS A 373 -52.14 -7.38 -48.32
CA LYS A 373 -53.38 -8.17 -48.42
C LYS A 373 -54.14 -8.24 -47.09
N LEU A 374 -53.44 -8.37 -45.96
CA LEU A 374 -54.07 -8.46 -44.64
C LEU A 374 -54.80 -7.16 -44.27
N ARG A 375 -54.24 -6.01 -44.63
CA ARG A 375 -54.90 -4.70 -44.46
C ARG A 375 -56.16 -4.57 -45.32
N THR A 376 -56.16 -5.12 -46.54
CA THR A 376 -57.37 -5.14 -47.39
C THR A 376 -58.43 -6.14 -46.93
N LEU A 377 -58.03 -7.26 -46.31
CA LEU A 377 -58.94 -8.31 -45.83
C LEU A 377 -59.54 -8.00 -44.45
N TYR A 378 -58.81 -7.27 -43.60
CA TYR A 378 -59.20 -6.94 -42.23
C TYR A 378 -59.03 -5.42 -41.94
N PRO A 379 -59.88 -4.57 -42.56
CA PRO A 379 -59.78 -3.11 -42.42
C PRO A 379 -60.03 -2.59 -40.98
N ASP A 380 -60.69 -3.37 -40.13
CA ASP A 380 -60.97 -3.00 -38.73
C ASP A 380 -59.75 -3.19 -37.79
N LEU A 381 -58.72 -3.93 -38.24
CA LEU A 381 -57.55 -4.31 -37.43
C LEU A 381 -56.25 -3.61 -37.88
N VAL A 382 -56.35 -2.50 -38.62
CA VAL A 382 -55.20 -1.83 -39.24
C VAL A 382 -54.14 -1.38 -38.22
N GLU A 383 -54.55 -0.82 -37.08
CA GLU A 383 -53.61 -0.41 -36.02
C GLU A 383 -52.91 -1.62 -35.37
N GLN A 384 -53.63 -2.71 -35.14
CA GLN A 384 -53.07 -3.94 -34.58
C GLN A 384 -52.16 -4.67 -35.57
N LEU A 385 -52.48 -4.62 -36.88
CA LEU A 385 -51.60 -5.10 -37.95
C LEU A 385 -50.35 -4.23 -38.08
N LYS A 386 -50.44 -2.90 -37.85
CA LYS A 386 -49.28 -2.01 -37.76
C LYS A 386 -48.40 -2.38 -36.57
N GLU A 387 -49.00 -2.65 -35.42
CA GLU A 387 -48.28 -3.05 -34.19
C GLU A 387 -47.66 -4.45 -34.31
N LEU A 388 -48.37 -5.43 -34.89
CA LEU A 388 -47.86 -6.77 -35.17
C LEU A 388 -46.73 -6.73 -36.20
N ARG A 389 -46.87 -5.95 -37.28
CA ARG A 389 -45.80 -5.75 -38.27
C ARG A 389 -44.57 -5.11 -37.62
N LYS A 390 -44.79 -4.12 -36.75
CA LYS A 390 -43.73 -3.48 -35.97
C LYS A 390 -43.03 -4.50 -35.07
N HIS A 391 -43.80 -5.33 -34.35
CA HIS A 391 -43.28 -6.41 -33.51
C HIS A 391 -42.51 -7.45 -34.33
N LEU A 392 -43.01 -7.88 -35.49
CA LEU A 392 -42.35 -8.87 -36.37
C LEU A 392 -41.02 -8.35 -36.92
N VAL A 393 -40.95 -7.06 -37.25
CA VAL A 393 -39.72 -6.37 -37.68
C VAL A 393 -38.79 -6.08 -36.50
N GLU A 394 -39.30 -5.95 -35.28
CA GLU A 394 -38.50 -5.83 -34.06
C GLU A 394 -37.99 -7.19 -33.56
N SER A 395 -38.67 -8.29 -33.89
CA SER A 395 -38.29 -9.67 -33.56
C SER A 395 -37.37 -10.32 -34.60
N THR A 396 -37.14 -9.71 -35.76
CA THR A 396 -36.17 -10.19 -36.75
C THR A 396 -34.74 -10.00 -36.25
N ASN A 397 -34.02 -11.09 -36.02
CA ASN A 397 -32.56 -11.10 -35.79
C ASN A 397 -31.74 -11.05 -37.10
N GLU A 398 -32.38 -10.86 -38.26
CA GLU A 398 -31.69 -10.77 -39.55
C GLU A 398 -30.97 -9.42 -39.71
N MET A 399 -29.66 -9.48 -39.96
CA MET A 399 -28.83 -8.33 -40.26
C MET A 399 -29.08 -7.85 -41.69
N ALA A 400 -29.61 -6.63 -41.87
CA ALA A 400 -29.81 -6.00 -43.18
C ALA A 400 -28.87 -4.80 -43.35
N PRO A 401 -28.32 -4.53 -44.55
CA PRO A 401 -27.38 -3.44 -44.78
C PRO A 401 -28.03 -2.07 -44.54
N LEU A 402 -27.33 -1.20 -43.78
CA LEU A 402 -27.74 0.18 -43.52
C LEU A 402 -27.23 1.13 -44.62
N LYS A 403 -27.97 2.21 -44.89
CA LYS A 403 -27.54 3.27 -45.82
C LYS A 403 -26.61 4.27 -45.12
N VAL A 404 -25.69 4.90 -45.88
CA VAL A 404 -24.69 5.84 -45.34
C VAL A 404 -25.30 6.95 -44.48
N TRP A 405 -26.41 7.56 -44.91
CA TRP A 405 -27.05 8.65 -44.16
C TRP A 405 -27.67 8.18 -42.83
N GLN A 406 -28.03 6.90 -42.71
CA GLN A 406 -28.56 6.32 -41.47
C GLN A 406 -27.45 6.07 -40.43
N LEU A 407 -26.19 6.05 -40.85
CA LEU A 407 -25.04 5.85 -39.98
C LEU A 407 -24.59 7.16 -39.30
N GLN A 408 -24.82 8.32 -39.94
CA GLN A 408 -24.22 9.59 -39.53
C GLN A 408 -24.51 10.01 -38.08
N ASP A 409 -25.73 9.75 -37.58
CA ASP A 409 -26.17 10.11 -36.22
C ASP A 409 -26.28 8.89 -35.29
N LEU A 410 -25.76 7.72 -35.68
CA LEU A 410 -25.99 6.46 -34.97
C LEU A 410 -25.46 6.47 -33.53
N SER A 411 -24.31 7.10 -33.26
CA SER A 411 -23.80 7.30 -31.89
C SER A 411 -24.75 8.13 -31.03
N PHE A 412 -25.25 9.26 -31.55
CA PHE A 412 -26.21 10.12 -30.86
C PHE A 412 -27.55 9.42 -30.61
N GLN A 413 -28.03 8.63 -31.57
CA GLN A 413 -29.25 7.85 -31.45
C GLN A 413 -29.11 6.74 -30.40
N THR A 414 -27.95 6.10 -30.34
CA THR A 414 -27.62 5.10 -29.30
C THR A 414 -27.62 5.74 -27.92
N ALA A 415 -26.95 6.88 -27.76
CA ALA A 415 -26.94 7.63 -26.51
C ALA A 415 -28.35 8.07 -26.07
N ALA A 416 -29.15 8.60 -27.00
CA ALA A 416 -30.54 8.98 -26.71
C ALA A 416 -31.38 7.79 -26.24
N ARG A 417 -31.18 6.59 -26.82
CA ARG A 417 -31.87 5.38 -26.40
C ARG A 417 -31.50 4.97 -24.98
N ILE A 418 -30.23 5.03 -24.62
CA ILE A 418 -29.74 4.72 -23.28
C ILE A 418 -30.27 5.72 -22.25
N LEU A 419 -30.18 7.01 -22.55
CA LEU A 419 -30.60 8.10 -21.67
C LEU A 419 -32.13 8.18 -21.50
N SER A 420 -32.89 7.61 -22.44
CA SER A 420 -34.36 7.48 -22.30
C SER A 420 -34.78 6.42 -21.27
N ALA A 421 -33.88 5.50 -20.91
CA ALA A 421 -34.15 4.49 -19.89
C ALA A 421 -34.02 5.08 -18.47
N PRO A 422 -34.73 4.52 -17.47
CA PRO A 422 -34.51 4.89 -16.07
C PRO A 422 -33.04 4.73 -15.68
N SER A 423 -32.52 5.63 -14.84
CA SER A 423 -31.09 5.66 -14.48
C SER A 423 -30.57 4.35 -13.89
N VAL A 424 -31.42 3.60 -13.17
CA VAL A 424 -31.08 2.30 -12.59
C VAL A 424 -30.79 1.23 -13.65
N ASP A 425 -31.53 1.28 -14.76
CA ASP A 425 -31.49 0.30 -15.86
C ASP A 425 -30.61 0.77 -17.03
N ALA A 426 -30.27 2.06 -17.07
CA ALA A 426 -29.51 2.67 -18.16
C ALA A 426 -28.17 1.95 -18.44
N LEU A 427 -27.44 1.51 -17.41
CA LEU A 427 -26.21 0.72 -17.58
C LEU A 427 -26.47 -0.65 -18.20
N MET A 428 -27.58 -1.29 -17.84
CA MET A 428 -27.97 -2.59 -18.41
C MET A 428 -28.36 -2.44 -19.88
N VAL A 429 -29.07 -1.36 -20.23
CA VAL A 429 -29.41 -1.01 -21.61
C VAL A 429 -28.15 -0.67 -22.41
N MET A 430 -27.22 0.11 -21.84
CA MET A 430 -25.92 0.40 -22.46
C MET A 430 -25.15 -0.88 -22.75
N ARG A 431 -25.07 -1.80 -21.77
CA ARG A 431 -24.43 -3.11 -21.96
C ARG A 431 -25.07 -3.91 -23.09
N ASP A 432 -26.40 -4.05 -23.11
CA ASP A 432 -27.09 -4.81 -24.16
C ASP A 432 -26.88 -4.21 -25.55
N LEU A 433 -26.99 -2.88 -25.66
CA LEU A 433 -26.82 -2.18 -26.94
C LEU A 433 -25.37 -2.23 -27.45
N SER A 434 -24.37 -2.08 -26.58
CA SER A 434 -22.97 -2.11 -27.01
C SER A 434 -22.52 -3.55 -27.33
N GLN A 435 -22.89 -4.54 -26.51
CA GLN A 435 -22.47 -5.93 -26.68
C GLN A 435 -23.17 -6.66 -27.83
N ASN A 436 -24.38 -6.24 -28.21
CA ASN A 436 -25.18 -6.81 -29.31
C ASN A 436 -25.42 -5.79 -30.44
N PHE A 437 -24.56 -4.77 -30.55
CA PHE A 437 -24.74 -3.63 -31.44
C PHE A 437 -25.09 -4.00 -32.89
N PRO A 438 -24.46 -5.00 -33.53
CA PRO A 438 -24.74 -5.31 -34.93
C PRO A 438 -26.21 -5.67 -35.20
N ASN A 439 -26.86 -6.41 -34.30
CA ASN A 439 -28.29 -6.75 -34.42
C ASN A 439 -29.21 -5.59 -34.01
N LYS A 440 -28.76 -4.72 -33.09
CA LYS A 440 -29.58 -3.62 -32.57
C LYS A 440 -29.53 -2.36 -33.45
N ALA A 441 -28.50 -2.19 -34.28
CA ALA A 441 -28.24 -0.98 -35.06
C ALA A 441 -29.46 -0.49 -35.86
N ARG A 442 -30.17 -1.39 -36.55
CA ARG A 442 -31.37 -1.03 -37.33
C ARG A 442 -32.49 -0.45 -36.46
N SER A 443 -32.70 -1.00 -35.27
CA SER A 443 -33.70 -0.50 -34.32
C SER A 443 -33.31 0.90 -33.80
N ILE A 444 -32.02 1.11 -33.54
CA ILE A 444 -31.47 2.37 -33.03
C ILE A 444 -31.71 3.53 -34.00
N THR A 445 -31.61 3.31 -35.32
CA THR A 445 -31.81 4.36 -36.35
C THR A 445 -33.16 5.09 -36.28
N ARG A 446 -34.15 4.48 -35.61
CA ARG A 446 -35.50 5.05 -35.44
C ARG A 446 -35.62 5.95 -34.21
N THR A 447 -34.59 6.02 -33.38
CA THR A 447 -34.60 6.81 -32.14
C THR A 447 -34.45 8.29 -32.46
N VAL A 448 -35.38 9.11 -31.95
CA VAL A 448 -35.33 10.56 -32.14
C VAL A 448 -34.35 11.17 -31.13
N VAL A 449 -33.40 11.98 -31.62
CA VAL A 449 -32.42 12.69 -30.78
C VAL A 449 -32.96 14.08 -30.47
N ASN A 450 -33.07 14.43 -29.19
CA ASN A 450 -33.45 15.78 -28.77
C ASN A 450 -32.33 16.79 -29.11
N SER A 451 -32.69 17.97 -29.62
CA SER A 451 -31.76 19.05 -29.93
C SER A 451 -31.00 19.59 -28.71
N GLU A 452 -31.62 19.56 -27.52
CA GLU A 452 -30.98 19.99 -26.26
C GLU A 452 -29.86 19.04 -25.84
N LEU A 453 -30.11 17.73 -25.95
CA LEU A 453 -29.12 16.69 -25.70
C LEU A 453 -27.90 16.86 -26.60
N ARG A 454 -28.12 17.10 -27.90
CA ARG A 454 -27.03 17.28 -28.86
C ARG A 454 -26.16 18.50 -28.52
N LYS A 455 -26.79 19.63 -28.17
CA LYS A 455 -26.06 20.84 -27.76
C LYS A 455 -25.26 20.62 -26.47
N GLU A 456 -25.84 19.94 -25.48
CA GLU A 456 -25.15 19.64 -24.21
C GLU A 456 -23.91 18.76 -24.44
N ILE A 457 -24.02 17.72 -25.28
CA ILE A 457 -22.90 16.86 -25.67
C ILE A 457 -21.81 17.67 -26.38
N GLU A 458 -22.17 18.50 -27.36
CA GLU A 458 -21.21 19.30 -28.14
C GLU A 458 -20.45 20.33 -27.27
N GLU A 459 -21.10 20.94 -26.27
CA GLU A 459 -20.41 21.84 -25.32
C GLU A 459 -19.50 21.08 -24.35
N ASN A 460 -19.96 19.94 -23.81
CA ASN A 460 -19.12 19.07 -22.96
C ASN A 460 -17.89 18.55 -23.72
N GLN A 461 -18.02 18.23 -25.01
CA GLN A 461 -16.90 17.84 -25.87
C GLN A 461 -15.82 18.91 -26.01
N LYS A 462 -16.17 20.20 -26.01
CA LYS A 462 -15.16 21.27 -26.03
C LYS A 462 -14.32 21.26 -24.76
N TYR A 463 -14.95 21.00 -23.61
CA TYR A 463 -14.24 20.85 -22.34
C TYR A 463 -13.36 19.59 -22.34
N PHE A 464 -13.89 18.45 -22.79
CA PHE A 464 -13.14 17.19 -22.86
C PHE A 464 -11.88 17.35 -23.72
N LYS A 465 -12.00 18.02 -24.87
CA LYS A 465 -10.86 18.30 -25.75
C LYS A 465 -9.84 19.26 -25.14
N GLY A 466 -10.30 20.31 -24.46
CA GLY A 466 -9.44 21.37 -23.93
C GLY A 466 -8.69 20.97 -22.65
N THR A 467 -9.34 20.22 -21.75
CA THR A 467 -8.81 19.91 -20.42
C THR A 467 -8.40 18.44 -20.27
N LEU A 468 -9.14 17.50 -20.86
CA LEU A 468 -8.87 16.06 -20.73
C LEU A 468 -8.13 15.47 -21.93
N GLY A 469 -7.96 16.24 -23.02
CA GLY A 469 -7.34 15.77 -24.26
C GLY A 469 -8.19 14.80 -25.10
N LEU A 470 -9.39 14.45 -24.65
CA LEU A 470 -10.27 13.47 -25.29
C LEU A 470 -10.97 14.08 -26.52
N GLN A 471 -10.86 13.42 -27.67
CA GLN A 471 -11.61 13.75 -28.88
C GLN A 471 -13.02 13.12 -28.85
N PRO A 472 -13.96 13.56 -29.69
CA PRO A 472 -15.25 12.88 -29.88
C PRO A 472 -15.06 11.43 -30.29
N GLY A 473 -15.65 10.50 -29.53
CA GLY A 473 -15.48 9.05 -29.72
C GLY A 473 -14.49 8.39 -28.74
N ASP A 474 -13.56 9.16 -28.17
CA ASP A 474 -12.60 8.63 -27.19
C ASP A 474 -13.30 8.35 -25.85
N SER A 475 -12.75 7.38 -25.12
CA SER A 475 -13.25 7.00 -23.80
C SER A 475 -12.25 7.36 -22.71
N GLY A 476 -12.77 7.64 -21.51
CA GLY A 476 -11.95 7.88 -20.32
C GLY A 476 -12.71 7.43 -19.07
N LEU A 477 -12.06 6.65 -18.22
CA LEU A 477 -12.59 6.28 -16.91
C LEU A 477 -11.78 7.02 -15.84
N PHE A 478 -12.49 7.59 -14.87
CA PHE A 478 -11.89 8.28 -13.76
C PHE A 478 -12.45 7.80 -12.42
N ILE A 479 -11.57 7.49 -11.48
CA ILE A 479 -11.91 7.06 -10.12
C ILE A 479 -11.28 8.03 -9.13
N ASN A 480 -12.09 8.77 -8.36
CA ASN A 480 -11.66 9.81 -7.42
C ASN A 480 -10.66 10.83 -8.02
N GLY A 481 -10.79 11.15 -9.30
CA GLY A 481 -9.87 12.06 -10.01
C GLY A 481 -8.72 11.38 -10.76
N LEU A 482 -8.44 10.09 -10.52
CA LEU A 482 -7.38 9.34 -11.20
C LEU A 482 -7.88 8.86 -12.56
N HIS A 483 -7.10 9.11 -13.62
CA HIS A 483 -7.38 8.59 -14.95
C HIS A 483 -6.99 7.11 -15.06
N ILE A 484 -7.91 6.29 -15.53
CA ILE A 484 -7.74 4.86 -15.77
C ILE A 484 -7.81 4.65 -17.28
N ASP A 485 -6.65 4.36 -17.87
CA ASP A 485 -6.57 3.98 -19.27
C ASP A 485 -7.11 2.55 -19.44
N LEU A 486 -8.22 2.41 -20.18
CA LEU A 486 -8.91 1.14 -20.37
C LEU A 486 -8.19 0.21 -21.37
N GLU A 487 -7.24 0.72 -22.16
CA GLU A 487 -6.43 -0.08 -23.07
C GLU A 487 -5.24 -0.71 -22.32
N VAL A 488 -4.53 0.09 -21.52
CA VAL A 488 -3.31 -0.33 -20.83
C VAL A 488 -3.59 -1.00 -19.49
N GLN A 489 -4.51 -0.45 -18.68
CA GLN A 489 -4.75 -0.98 -17.34
C GLN A 489 -5.75 -2.15 -17.39
N ASP A 490 -5.32 -3.27 -16.82
CA ASP A 490 -6.14 -4.47 -16.66
C ASP A 490 -7.03 -4.40 -15.40
N ILE A 491 -7.92 -5.39 -15.26
CA ILE A 491 -8.84 -5.44 -14.12
C ILE A 491 -8.12 -5.63 -12.78
N PHE A 492 -6.94 -6.26 -12.78
CA PHE A 492 -6.14 -6.50 -11.59
C PHE A 492 -5.50 -5.19 -11.09
N SER A 493 -5.01 -4.36 -12.01
CA SER A 493 -4.52 -3.01 -11.73
C SER A 493 -5.63 -2.11 -11.18
N ILE A 494 -6.83 -2.15 -11.80
CA ILE A 494 -8.00 -1.42 -11.30
C ILE A 494 -8.37 -1.89 -9.88
N PHE A 495 -8.32 -3.20 -9.61
CA PHE A 495 -8.56 -3.75 -8.28
C PHE A 495 -7.54 -3.21 -7.25
N ASP A 496 -6.27 -3.11 -7.62
CA ASP A 496 -5.24 -2.55 -6.74
C ASP A 496 -5.45 -1.05 -6.46
N VAL A 497 -5.87 -0.28 -7.47
CA VAL A 497 -6.28 1.14 -7.30
C VAL A 497 -7.48 1.25 -6.38
N LEU A 498 -8.51 0.41 -6.53
CA LEU A 498 -9.67 0.42 -5.65
C LEU A 498 -9.29 0.08 -4.20
N ARG A 499 -8.37 -0.87 -4.01
CA ARG A 499 -7.89 -1.27 -2.69
C ARG A 499 -7.08 -0.16 -2.01
N SER A 500 -6.18 0.52 -2.74
CA SER A 500 -5.38 1.62 -2.20
C SER A 500 -6.26 2.84 -1.86
N GLU A 501 -7.18 3.20 -2.76
CA GLU A 501 -8.14 4.28 -2.53
C GLU A 501 -9.08 3.99 -1.36
N ALA A 502 -9.61 2.77 -1.26
CA ALA A 502 -10.43 2.33 -0.12
C ALA A 502 -9.69 2.54 1.21
N HIS A 503 -8.41 2.15 1.27
CA HIS A 503 -7.60 2.31 2.47
C HIS A 503 -7.46 3.77 2.90
N VAL A 504 -7.19 4.69 1.95
CA VAL A 504 -7.08 6.12 2.23
C VAL A 504 -8.42 6.70 2.67
N MET A 505 -9.50 6.38 1.96
CA MET A 505 -10.82 6.93 2.25
C MET A 505 -11.36 6.46 3.62
N GLU A 506 -11.22 5.17 3.94
CA GLU A 506 -11.55 4.64 5.27
C GLU A 506 -10.65 5.24 6.35
N GLY A 507 -9.36 5.44 6.06
CA GLY A 507 -8.42 6.10 6.97
C GLY A 507 -8.77 7.56 7.26
N LEU A 508 -9.22 8.33 6.26
CA LEU A 508 -9.70 9.70 6.47
C LEU A 508 -11.02 9.70 7.26
N ARG A 509 -11.90 8.73 7.01
CA ARG A 509 -13.14 8.56 7.77
C ARG A 509 -12.88 8.19 9.23
N SER A 510 -11.89 7.34 9.52
CA SER A 510 -11.52 7.00 10.90
C SER A 510 -10.89 8.18 11.65
N LEU A 511 -10.34 9.16 10.93
CA LEU A 511 -9.91 10.45 11.49
C LEU A 511 -11.06 11.45 11.73
N LEU A 512 -12.32 11.02 11.56
CA LEU A 512 -13.54 11.80 11.76
C LEU A 512 -13.73 12.95 10.75
N ILE A 513 -13.17 12.82 9.56
CA ILE A 513 -13.41 13.76 8.45
C ILE A 513 -14.76 13.42 7.81
N GLU A 514 -15.58 14.44 7.54
CA GLU A 514 -16.85 14.27 6.84
C GLU A 514 -16.64 13.89 5.37
N THR A 515 -17.53 13.07 4.82
CA THR A 515 -17.40 12.50 3.47
C THR A 515 -17.30 13.57 2.37
N SER A 516 -17.95 14.72 2.53
CA SER A 516 -17.86 15.85 1.60
C SER A 516 -16.43 16.34 1.37
N PHE A 517 -15.63 16.44 2.44
CA PHE A 517 -14.27 16.94 2.39
C PHE A 517 -13.22 15.88 2.03
N ILE A 518 -13.57 14.59 2.10
CA ILE A 518 -12.65 13.49 1.73
C ILE A 518 -12.18 13.66 0.28
N HIS A 519 -13.09 13.91 -0.66
CA HIS A 519 -12.73 14.07 -2.07
C HIS A 519 -11.87 15.31 -2.33
N ASP A 520 -12.07 16.40 -1.58
CA ASP A 520 -11.23 17.60 -1.70
C ASP A 520 -9.81 17.38 -1.18
N ILE A 521 -9.65 16.56 -0.14
CA ILE A 521 -8.35 16.18 0.43
C ILE A 521 -7.63 15.22 -0.51
N LEU A 522 -8.33 14.24 -1.07
CA LEU A 522 -7.77 13.28 -2.01
C LEU A 522 -7.18 13.97 -3.24
N LYS A 523 -7.84 15.02 -3.76
CA LYS A 523 -7.37 15.84 -4.90
C LYS A 523 -6.05 16.58 -4.64
N LEU A 524 -5.60 16.68 -3.39
CA LEU A 524 -4.33 17.34 -3.09
C LEU A 524 -3.16 16.50 -3.65
N ASN A 525 -2.34 17.12 -4.49
CA ASN A 525 -1.06 16.54 -4.84
C ASN A 525 -0.08 16.76 -3.67
N VAL A 526 0.09 15.71 -2.86
CA VAL A 526 0.89 15.69 -1.63
C VAL A 526 2.31 15.17 -1.89
N GLN A 527 2.51 14.47 -3.02
CA GLN A 527 3.80 13.91 -3.36
C GLN A 527 4.77 15.01 -3.82
N PRO A 528 6.04 15.00 -3.38
CA PRO A 528 7.05 15.89 -3.92
C PRO A 528 7.21 15.64 -5.41
N SER A 529 7.23 16.72 -6.18
CA SER A 529 7.84 16.71 -7.51
C SER A 529 9.31 16.28 -7.36
N ASP A 530 9.84 15.56 -8.34
CA ASP A 530 11.29 15.32 -8.47
C ASP A 530 11.94 16.67 -8.82
N ALA A 531 12.00 17.56 -7.84
CA ALA A 531 12.68 18.83 -7.98
C ALA A 531 14.16 18.55 -7.76
N ASP A 532 14.98 18.87 -8.77
CA ASP A 532 16.43 18.85 -8.62
C ASP A 532 16.80 19.93 -7.58
N TYR A 533 17.15 19.46 -6.37
CA TYR A 533 17.66 20.32 -5.30
C TYR A 533 19.11 20.70 -5.64
N ALA A 534 19.45 21.96 -5.38
CA ALA A 534 20.77 22.51 -5.66
C ALA A 534 21.46 22.95 -4.36
N VAL A 535 22.79 22.92 -4.31
CA VAL A 535 23.58 23.53 -3.24
C VAL A 535 24.12 24.90 -3.65
N ASP A 536 24.41 25.75 -2.67
CA ASP A 536 24.93 27.10 -2.91
C ASP A 536 26.39 27.05 -3.42
N ILE A 537 26.61 27.48 -4.66
CA ILE A 537 27.92 27.49 -5.32
C ILE A 537 28.71 28.80 -5.14
N ARG A 538 28.28 29.71 -4.26
CA ARG A 538 28.98 31.00 -4.01
C ARG A 538 30.10 30.90 -2.97
N ASN A 539 30.45 29.69 -2.54
CA ASN A 539 31.47 29.45 -1.51
C ASN A 539 32.91 29.73 -2.02
N SER A 540 33.79 30.23 -1.14
CA SER A 540 35.21 30.49 -1.43
C SER A 540 36.03 29.24 -1.72
N ALA A 541 35.55 28.06 -1.31
CA ALA A 541 36.20 26.79 -1.56
C ALA A 541 36.26 26.39 -3.06
N ILE A 542 35.45 27.03 -3.92
CA ILE A 542 35.39 26.72 -5.36
C ILE A 542 36.41 27.56 -6.13
N TYR A 543 37.37 26.89 -6.75
CA TYR A 543 38.30 27.50 -7.69
C TYR A 543 37.68 27.62 -9.08
N TRP A 544 37.26 28.83 -9.45
CA TRP A 544 36.77 29.13 -10.80
C TRP A 544 37.92 29.21 -11.80
N ILE A 545 37.90 28.35 -12.83
CA ILE A 545 38.91 28.28 -13.89
C ILE A 545 38.69 29.40 -14.92
N ASN A 546 37.43 29.68 -15.24
CA ASN A 546 37.01 30.69 -16.19
C ASN A 546 35.88 31.55 -15.65
N ASN A 547 35.71 32.73 -16.25
CA ASN A 547 34.60 33.62 -16.00
C ASN A 547 34.11 34.22 -17.33
N LEU A 548 32.90 33.85 -17.73
CA LEU A 548 32.33 34.23 -19.03
C LEU A 548 32.12 35.75 -19.14
N GLU A 549 31.99 36.46 -18.02
CA GLU A 549 31.74 37.90 -18.01
C GLU A 549 33.03 38.71 -18.13
N THR A 550 34.12 38.28 -17.49
CA THR A 550 35.36 39.08 -17.38
C THR A 550 36.44 38.65 -18.36
N ASP A 551 36.54 37.37 -18.72
CA ASP A 551 37.68 36.86 -19.47
C ASP A 551 37.71 37.39 -20.91
N THR A 552 38.91 37.71 -21.39
CA THR A 552 39.12 38.24 -22.76
C THR A 552 38.67 37.27 -23.84
N ARG A 553 38.70 35.96 -23.57
CA ARG A 553 38.27 34.88 -24.48
C ARG A 553 36.82 35.04 -24.95
N TYR A 554 35.92 35.51 -24.08
CA TYR A 554 34.48 35.60 -24.37
C TYR A 554 34.05 37.03 -24.76
N SER A 555 35.01 37.92 -25.03
CA SER A 555 34.74 39.32 -25.36
C SER A 555 33.90 39.53 -26.63
N SER A 556 33.91 38.56 -27.55
CA SER A 556 33.11 38.58 -28.77
C SER A 556 31.63 38.27 -28.55
N TRP A 557 31.26 37.73 -27.38
CA TRP A 557 29.89 37.32 -27.08
C TRP A 557 29.03 38.51 -26.60
N PRO A 558 27.74 38.56 -26.97
CA PRO A 558 26.83 39.61 -26.49
C PRO A 558 26.58 39.47 -24.98
N SER A 559 26.49 40.58 -24.26
CA SER A 559 26.28 40.63 -22.81
C SER A 559 24.82 40.79 -22.37
N SER A 560 23.89 41.04 -23.30
CA SER A 560 22.48 41.26 -22.98
C SER A 560 21.73 39.94 -22.83
N VAL A 561 20.97 39.79 -21.74
CA VAL A 561 20.10 38.62 -21.51
C VAL A 561 18.94 38.53 -22.50
N GLN A 562 18.61 39.63 -23.18
CA GLN A 562 17.55 39.68 -24.21
C GLN A 562 17.89 38.81 -25.43
N GLU A 563 19.16 38.49 -25.65
CA GLU A 563 19.58 37.54 -26.69
C GLU A 563 19.04 36.13 -26.44
N LEU A 564 18.58 35.78 -25.23
CA LEU A 564 17.86 34.53 -24.95
C LEU A 564 16.48 34.45 -25.63
N LEU A 565 15.84 35.58 -25.96
CA LEU A 565 14.51 35.60 -26.57
C LEU A 565 14.54 35.60 -28.10
N ARG A 566 15.71 35.80 -28.71
CA ARG A 566 15.86 35.80 -30.17
C ARG A 566 15.47 34.43 -30.76
N PRO A 567 14.70 34.34 -31.85
CA PRO A 567 14.39 33.05 -32.45
C PRO A 567 15.65 32.37 -33.02
N THR A 568 15.85 31.10 -32.67
CA THR A 568 16.97 30.24 -33.13
C THR A 568 16.43 28.86 -33.49
N PHE A 569 17.22 28.07 -34.24
CA PHE A 569 16.87 26.67 -34.47
C PHE A 569 16.89 25.90 -33.13
N PRO A 570 15.93 24.98 -32.89
CA PRO A 570 15.93 24.11 -31.72
C PRO A 570 17.24 23.32 -31.61
N GLY A 571 17.77 23.19 -30.39
CA GLY A 571 19.02 22.46 -30.11
C GLY A 571 20.31 23.28 -30.22
N VAL A 572 20.26 24.54 -30.68
CA VAL A 572 21.44 25.42 -30.73
C VAL A 572 21.69 26.09 -29.37
N ILE A 573 22.87 25.86 -28.80
CA ILE A 573 23.34 26.50 -27.57
C ILE A 573 23.73 27.95 -27.85
N ARG A 574 23.27 28.89 -27.01
CA ARG A 574 23.52 30.33 -27.19
C ARG A 574 24.78 30.76 -26.47
N GLN A 575 25.67 31.42 -27.20
CA GLN A 575 26.86 32.05 -26.65
C GLN A 575 26.52 33.44 -26.13
N ILE A 576 26.36 33.57 -24.81
CA ILE A 576 26.07 34.83 -24.14
C ILE A 576 27.14 35.06 -23.08
N ARG A 577 27.63 36.29 -22.99
CA ARG A 577 28.67 36.73 -22.07
C ARG A 577 28.11 36.92 -20.64
N LYS A 578 27.50 35.88 -20.09
CA LYS A 578 26.86 35.83 -18.75
C LYS A 578 26.98 34.42 -18.15
N ASN A 579 27.14 34.33 -16.83
CA ASN A 579 27.35 33.07 -16.12
C ASN A 579 26.05 32.28 -15.85
N PHE A 580 25.31 31.92 -16.91
CA PHE A 580 24.06 31.15 -16.82
C PHE A 580 24.25 29.70 -16.39
N HIS A 581 25.34 29.09 -16.83
CA HIS A 581 25.60 27.67 -16.66
C HIS A 581 26.92 27.51 -15.93
N ASN A 582 26.88 26.93 -14.74
CA ASN A 582 28.02 26.73 -13.86
C ASN A 582 28.20 25.23 -13.63
N PHE A 583 29.42 24.72 -13.82
CA PHE A 583 29.78 23.32 -13.69
C PHE A 583 30.87 23.18 -12.64
N VAL A 584 30.55 22.59 -11.50
CA VAL A 584 31.46 22.49 -10.35
C VAL A 584 31.81 21.03 -10.13
N LEU A 585 33.10 20.69 -10.17
CA LEU A 585 33.61 19.36 -9.84
C LEU A 585 34.17 19.37 -8.41
N ILE A 586 33.66 18.48 -7.57
CA ILE A 586 34.20 18.17 -6.26
C ILE A 586 34.92 16.82 -6.37
N VAL A 587 36.24 16.84 -6.23
CA VAL A 587 37.08 15.69 -6.54
C VAL A 587 38.09 15.40 -5.44
N ASP A 588 38.30 14.12 -5.18
CA ASP A 588 39.53 13.62 -4.55
C ASP A 588 40.60 13.47 -5.66
N PRO A 589 41.71 14.21 -5.59
CA PRO A 589 42.75 14.15 -6.61
C PRO A 589 43.37 12.77 -6.83
N THR A 590 43.29 11.88 -5.83
CA THR A 590 43.89 10.54 -5.84
C THR A 590 42.95 9.44 -6.35
N HIS A 591 41.66 9.76 -6.51
CA HIS A 591 40.65 8.84 -7.00
C HIS A 591 40.83 8.54 -8.50
N GLU A 592 40.58 7.29 -8.91
CA GLU A 592 40.90 6.79 -10.26
C GLU A 592 40.08 7.50 -11.36
N SER A 593 38.78 7.72 -11.14
CA SER A 593 37.89 8.38 -12.10
C SER A 593 38.06 9.90 -12.21
N THR A 594 38.81 10.53 -11.31
CA THR A 594 39.03 11.99 -11.34
C THR A 594 39.74 12.42 -12.63
N VAL A 595 40.65 11.60 -13.16
CA VAL A 595 41.38 11.88 -14.40
C VAL A 595 40.43 12.09 -15.58
N GLU A 596 39.45 11.21 -15.73
CA GLU A 596 38.49 11.24 -16.84
C GLU A 596 37.58 12.48 -16.75
N LEU A 597 37.09 12.82 -15.55
CA LEU A 597 36.26 14.00 -15.33
C LEU A 597 37.00 15.32 -15.61
N ILE A 598 38.28 15.40 -15.25
CA ILE A 598 39.12 16.57 -15.54
C ILE A 598 39.35 16.71 -17.05
N ASN A 599 39.49 15.61 -17.79
CA ASN A 599 39.61 15.63 -19.26
C ASN A 599 38.31 16.13 -19.92
N VAL A 600 37.14 15.73 -19.42
CA VAL A 600 35.85 16.27 -19.89
C VAL A 600 35.75 17.78 -19.63
N ALA A 601 36.17 18.25 -18.45
CA ALA A 601 36.22 19.68 -18.15
C ALA A 601 37.20 20.44 -19.06
N GLU A 602 38.36 19.87 -19.40
CA GLU A 602 39.29 20.44 -20.38
C GLU A 602 38.66 20.53 -21.78
N MET A 603 37.93 19.50 -22.20
CA MET A 603 37.19 19.50 -23.47
C MET A 603 36.16 20.63 -23.52
N PHE A 604 35.32 20.78 -22.48
CA PHE A 604 34.34 21.87 -22.42
C PHE A 604 34.99 23.26 -22.50
N PHE A 605 36.10 23.43 -21.78
CA PHE A 605 36.83 24.69 -21.74
C PHE A 605 37.51 25.01 -23.08
N SER A 606 38.10 24.02 -23.74
CA SER A 606 38.78 24.19 -25.04
C SER A 606 37.80 24.42 -26.20
N ASN A 607 36.61 23.82 -26.16
CA ASN A 607 35.57 23.97 -27.19
C ASN A 607 34.70 25.24 -27.06
N HIS A 608 35.01 26.14 -26.13
CA HIS A 608 34.30 27.43 -25.95
C HIS A 608 32.79 27.25 -25.67
N ILE A 609 32.44 26.20 -24.93
CA ILE A 609 31.08 25.99 -24.44
C ILE A 609 30.75 27.11 -23.43
N PRO A 610 29.53 27.69 -23.42
CA PRO A 610 29.13 28.72 -22.47
C PRO A 610 28.89 28.16 -21.07
N LEU A 611 29.94 27.59 -20.48
CA LEU A 611 29.94 26.91 -19.19
C LEU A 611 31.06 27.49 -18.31
N ARG A 612 30.72 27.87 -17.09
CA ARG A 612 31.68 28.33 -16.08
C ARG A 612 32.14 27.15 -15.23
N ILE A 613 33.40 26.78 -15.28
CA ILE A 613 33.95 25.58 -14.64
C ILE A 613 34.62 25.94 -13.31
N GLY A 614 34.24 25.22 -12.26
CA GLY A 614 34.79 25.32 -10.91
C GLY A 614 35.35 23.98 -10.42
N LEU A 615 36.41 24.01 -9.62
CA LEU A 615 37.01 22.84 -8.98
C LEU A 615 37.05 23.01 -7.46
N VAL A 616 36.74 21.93 -6.74
CA VAL A 616 36.95 21.80 -5.30
C VAL A 616 37.77 20.55 -5.06
N PHE A 617 38.91 20.72 -4.39
CA PHE A 617 39.77 19.61 -3.99
C PHE A 617 39.42 19.17 -2.58
N VAL A 618 39.03 17.90 -2.44
CA VAL A 618 38.86 17.26 -1.14
C VAL A 618 40.08 16.40 -0.88
N VAL A 619 40.90 16.83 0.08
CA VAL A 619 42.16 16.19 0.46
C VAL A 619 42.16 15.99 1.98
N ASP A 620 43.09 15.19 2.49
CA ASP A 620 43.28 15.01 3.94
C ASP A 620 43.47 16.38 4.60
N ASP A 621 42.82 16.68 5.72
CA ASP A 621 42.83 17.98 6.41
C ASP A 621 43.76 18.01 7.64
N SER A 622 44.47 16.92 7.94
CA SER A 622 45.44 16.84 9.02
C SER A 622 46.67 17.72 8.75
N ASP A 623 46.98 18.62 9.68
CA ASP A 623 48.15 19.49 9.61
C ASP A 623 49.49 18.70 9.72
N GLU A 624 49.46 17.41 10.09
CA GLU A 624 50.64 16.54 10.21
C GLU A 624 51.13 15.98 8.86
N ILE A 625 50.24 15.92 7.88
CA ILE A 625 50.50 15.32 6.55
C ILE A 625 50.89 16.45 5.59
N ASP A 626 52.06 16.32 4.96
CA ASP A 626 52.57 17.26 3.97
C ASP A 626 52.41 16.75 2.52
N GLY A 627 52.69 17.63 1.55
CA GLY A 627 52.60 17.30 0.12
C GLY A 627 53.74 16.40 -0.38
N MET A 628 54.67 15.97 0.47
CA MET A 628 55.68 14.97 0.13
C MET A 628 55.20 13.56 0.51
N GLN A 629 54.26 13.47 1.46
CA GLN A 629 53.68 12.21 1.95
C GLN A 629 52.38 11.85 1.21
N ASP A 630 51.52 12.84 0.94
CA ASP A 630 50.22 12.64 0.28
C ASP A 630 50.15 13.30 -1.11
N ALA A 631 49.69 12.53 -2.10
CA ALA A 631 49.61 12.99 -3.49
C ALA A 631 48.49 14.01 -3.74
N GLY A 632 47.40 13.96 -2.97
CA GLY A 632 46.30 14.92 -3.06
C GLY A 632 46.72 16.29 -2.52
N VAL A 633 47.35 16.31 -1.33
CA VAL A 633 47.93 17.53 -0.75
C VAL A 633 49.03 18.09 -1.66
N ALA A 634 49.84 17.22 -2.29
CA ALA A 634 50.86 17.64 -3.25
C ALA A 634 50.25 18.41 -4.44
N LEU A 635 49.17 17.89 -5.01
CA LEU A 635 48.50 18.50 -6.16
C LEU A 635 47.81 19.81 -5.79
N LEU A 636 47.14 19.88 -4.63
CA LEU A 636 46.52 21.12 -4.15
C LEU A 636 47.55 22.25 -3.96
N ARG A 637 48.67 21.95 -3.29
CA ARG A 637 49.75 22.93 -3.07
C ARG A 637 50.41 23.37 -4.37
N ALA A 638 50.64 22.43 -5.28
CA ALA A 638 51.14 22.73 -6.62
C ALA A 638 50.18 23.63 -7.41
N PHE A 639 48.87 23.39 -7.30
CA PHE A 639 47.84 24.23 -7.92
C PHE A 639 47.83 25.64 -7.35
N ASN A 640 47.83 25.78 -6.02
CA ASN A 640 47.86 27.07 -5.33
C ASN A 640 49.10 27.89 -5.70
N TYR A 641 50.28 27.26 -5.75
CA TYR A 641 51.51 27.90 -6.19
C TYR A 641 51.37 28.50 -7.60
N ILE A 642 50.88 27.72 -8.56
CA ILE A 642 50.76 28.16 -9.96
C ILE A 642 49.66 29.22 -10.10
N SER A 643 48.57 29.06 -9.36
CA SER A 643 47.44 30.01 -9.33
C SER A 643 47.89 31.39 -8.82
N GLU A 644 48.71 31.44 -7.76
CA GLU A 644 49.20 32.71 -7.18
C GLU A 644 50.29 33.38 -8.05
N GLU A 645 51.19 32.60 -8.67
CA GLU A 645 52.28 33.13 -9.49
C GLU A 645 51.83 33.53 -10.91
N MET A 646 50.80 32.86 -11.45
CA MET A 646 50.30 33.06 -12.81
C MET A 646 48.78 33.34 -12.79
N ASP A 647 47.98 32.36 -13.17
CA ASP A 647 46.52 32.41 -13.18
C ASP A 647 45.91 31.00 -13.02
N ASN A 648 44.62 30.95 -12.67
CA ASN A 648 43.89 29.69 -12.51
C ASN A 648 43.84 28.87 -13.81
N HIS A 649 43.90 29.55 -14.97
CA HIS A 649 43.86 28.90 -16.27
C HIS A 649 45.11 28.07 -16.54
N GLN A 650 46.30 28.64 -16.32
CA GLN A 650 47.55 27.90 -16.46
C GLN A 650 47.69 26.83 -15.37
N ALA A 651 47.20 27.10 -14.16
CA ALA A 651 47.16 26.11 -13.09
C ALA A 651 46.34 24.88 -13.51
N PHE A 652 45.17 25.08 -14.13
CA PHE A 652 44.34 23.99 -14.67
C PHE A 652 45.05 23.19 -15.78
N GLN A 653 45.66 23.87 -16.76
CA GLN A 653 46.44 23.19 -17.81
C GLN A 653 47.62 22.39 -17.27
N VAL A 654 48.25 22.88 -16.20
CA VAL A 654 49.37 22.17 -15.55
C VAL A 654 48.86 20.93 -14.81
N ILE A 655 47.73 21.01 -14.11
CA ILE A 655 47.06 19.84 -13.50
C ILE A 655 46.74 18.80 -14.58
N THR A 656 46.14 19.19 -15.70
CA THR A 656 45.82 18.22 -16.76
C THR A 656 47.08 17.55 -17.30
N SER A 657 48.21 18.29 -17.38
CA SER A 657 49.50 17.70 -17.73
C SER A 657 50.10 16.78 -16.67
N MET A 658 49.72 16.93 -15.39
CA MET A 658 50.06 15.99 -14.31
C MET A 658 49.23 14.71 -14.42
N TYR A 659 47.94 14.82 -14.67
CA TYR A 659 47.05 13.67 -14.86
C TYR A 659 47.35 12.88 -16.14
N ASN A 660 47.73 13.55 -17.24
CA ASN A 660 48.14 12.89 -18.48
C ASN A 660 49.42 12.03 -18.36
N LYS A 661 50.18 12.14 -17.27
CA LYS A 661 51.31 11.25 -16.98
C LYS A 661 50.91 9.96 -16.25
N VAL A 662 49.70 9.91 -15.69
CA VAL A 662 49.18 8.76 -14.97
C VAL A 662 48.71 7.72 -16.00
N GLN A 663 49.08 6.45 -15.83
CA GLN A 663 48.60 5.39 -16.71
C GLN A 663 47.11 5.12 -16.43
N PRO A 664 46.31 4.71 -17.44
CA PRO A 664 44.90 4.38 -17.22
C PRO A 664 44.74 3.30 -16.12
N GLY A 665 43.97 3.60 -15.07
CA GLY A 665 43.78 2.73 -13.90
C GLY A 665 44.85 2.81 -12.81
N GLU A 666 45.88 3.67 -12.95
CA GLU A 666 46.84 3.96 -11.88
C GLU A 666 46.39 5.20 -11.07
N LYS A 667 46.68 5.21 -9.77
CA LYS A 667 46.41 6.38 -8.91
C LYS A 667 47.49 7.46 -9.05
N LEU A 668 47.12 8.70 -8.76
CA LEU A 668 48.09 9.80 -8.69
C LEU A 668 49.11 9.54 -7.56
N LYS A 669 50.39 9.60 -7.89
CA LYS A 669 51.51 9.51 -6.94
C LYS A 669 52.24 10.86 -6.86
N VAL A 670 52.89 11.11 -5.73
CA VAL A 670 53.70 12.32 -5.49
C VAL A 670 54.78 12.48 -6.58
N GLU A 671 55.38 11.37 -7.04
CA GLU A 671 56.38 11.36 -8.12
C GLU A 671 55.88 12.00 -9.43
N HIS A 672 54.58 11.83 -9.75
CA HIS A 672 53.99 12.42 -10.95
C HIS A 672 53.96 13.95 -10.86
N VAL A 673 53.57 14.48 -9.69
CA VAL A 673 53.51 15.92 -9.42
C VAL A 673 54.91 16.54 -9.44
N ILE A 674 55.86 15.93 -8.74
CA ILE A 674 57.28 16.34 -8.69
C ILE A 674 57.87 16.42 -10.10
N SER A 675 57.70 15.37 -10.91
CA SER A 675 58.27 15.30 -12.26
C SER A 675 57.72 16.36 -13.23
N VAL A 676 56.51 16.89 -13.00
CA VAL A 676 55.94 17.97 -13.80
C VAL A 676 56.44 19.33 -13.31
N LEU A 677 56.48 19.53 -11.99
CA LEU A 677 56.99 20.76 -11.38
C LEU A 677 58.46 20.98 -11.74
N GLU A 678 59.32 19.97 -11.64
CA GLU A 678 60.74 20.06 -12.03
C GLU A 678 60.94 20.41 -13.50
N LYS A 679 60.07 19.86 -14.37
CA LYS A 679 60.17 20.06 -15.82
C LYS A 679 59.68 21.44 -16.26
N LYS A 680 58.57 21.94 -15.69
CA LYS A 680 57.98 23.23 -16.06
C LYS A 680 58.58 24.41 -15.28
N TYR A 681 59.01 24.18 -14.04
CA TYR A 681 59.53 25.19 -13.12
C TYR A 681 60.87 24.76 -12.50
N PRO A 682 61.94 24.62 -13.30
CA PRO A 682 63.24 24.14 -12.84
C PRO A 682 63.96 25.07 -11.84
N TYR A 683 63.45 26.30 -11.64
CA TYR A 683 64.05 27.32 -10.77
C TYR A 683 63.50 27.31 -9.33
N VAL A 684 62.52 26.46 -9.03
CA VAL A 684 61.80 26.44 -7.75
C VAL A 684 62.25 25.23 -6.92
N GLU A 685 62.55 25.45 -5.63
CA GLU A 685 62.85 24.35 -4.72
C GLU A 685 61.55 23.64 -4.32
N ILE A 686 61.42 22.35 -4.64
CA ILE A 686 60.17 21.58 -4.44
C ILE A 686 59.76 21.51 -2.98
N SER A 687 60.73 21.45 -2.07
CA SER A 687 60.53 21.49 -0.61
C SER A 687 59.82 22.77 -0.16
N SER A 688 60.04 23.90 -0.84
CA SER A 688 59.39 25.19 -0.53
C SER A 688 57.91 25.24 -0.92
N VAL A 689 57.48 24.38 -1.86
CA VAL A 689 56.09 24.30 -2.34
C VAL A 689 55.33 23.14 -1.69
N LEU A 690 55.96 21.98 -1.54
CA LEU A 690 55.30 20.75 -1.06
C LEU A 690 55.59 20.43 0.42
N GLY A 691 56.66 20.97 1.01
CA GLY A 691 57.10 20.66 2.37
C GLY A 691 56.20 21.23 3.47
N ALA A 692 56.45 20.82 4.72
CA ALA A 692 55.61 21.15 5.88
C ALA A 692 55.36 22.67 6.08
N ASP A 693 56.35 23.52 5.84
CA ASP A 693 56.28 24.97 6.02
C ASP A 693 55.78 25.75 4.79
N SER A 694 55.16 25.07 3.81
CA SER A 694 54.70 25.71 2.57
C SER A 694 53.59 26.75 2.82
N PRO A 695 53.70 27.97 2.25
CA PRO A 695 52.64 28.98 2.35
C PRO A 695 51.42 28.67 1.46
N TYR A 696 51.48 27.64 0.60
CA TYR A 696 50.49 27.33 -0.44
C TYR A 696 49.43 26.31 0.00
N ASP A 697 49.16 26.18 1.31
CA ASP A 697 48.20 25.22 1.88
C ASP A 697 46.78 25.80 2.10
N LYS A 698 46.45 26.87 1.37
CA LYS A 698 45.14 27.53 1.46
C LYS A 698 44.02 26.64 0.90
N ASN A 699 42.80 26.82 1.41
CA ASN A 699 41.58 26.09 1.06
C ASN A 699 41.57 24.58 1.30
N ARG A 700 42.62 24.00 1.91
CA ARG A 700 42.65 22.59 2.31
C ARG A 700 41.49 22.24 3.25
N LYS A 701 41.36 23.00 4.35
CA LYS A 701 40.26 22.86 5.33
C LYS A 701 38.92 23.35 4.78
N GLU A 702 38.92 24.39 3.95
CA GLU A 702 37.69 24.93 3.35
C GLU A 702 37.06 23.97 2.32
N GLY A 703 37.87 23.29 1.50
CA GLY A 703 37.41 22.32 0.51
C GLY A 703 36.75 21.10 1.14
N ARG A 704 37.39 20.52 2.15
CA ARG A 704 36.80 19.41 2.93
C ARG A 704 35.57 19.87 3.70
N GLY A 705 35.62 21.04 4.34
CA GLY A 705 34.47 21.61 5.05
C GLY A 705 33.28 21.88 4.12
N TYR A 706 33.50 22.34 2.89
CA TYR A 706 32.44 22.56 1.91
C TYR A 706 31.82 21.24 1.42
N TYR A 707 32.63 20.20 1.20
CA TYR A 707 32.12 18.86 0.87
C TYR A 707 31.26 18.28 2.01
N GLU A 708 31.72 18.37 3.26
CA GLU A 708 30.98 17.90 4.43
C GLU A 708 29.70 18.72 4.70
N GLN A 709 29.75 20.04 4.44
CA GLN A 709 28.60 20.93 4.57
C GLN A 709 27.52 20.63 3.52
N THR A 710 27.92 20.50 2.26
CA THR A 710 26.98 20.31 1.14
C THR A 710 26.31 18.94 1.17
N GLY A 711 26.93 17.93 1.80
CA GLY A 711 26.37 16.58 1.94
C GLY A 711 26.19 15.87 0.59
N VAL A 712 26.86 16.37 -0.45
CA VAL A 712 26.89 15.74 -1.76
C VAL A 712 27.46 14.32 -1.63
N GLY A 713 27.01 13.42 -2.52
CA GLY A 713 27.29 11.99 -2.43
C GLY A 713 28.80 11.61 -2.48
N PRO A 714 29.11 10.32 -2.59
CA PRO A 714 30.50 9.86 -2.60
C PRO A 714 31.29 10.52 -3.73
N LEU A 715 32.53 10.91 -3.45
CA LEU A 715 33.44 11.51 -4.42
C LEU A 715 33.86 10.52 -5.52
N PRO A 716 34.15 11.01 -6.74
CA PRO A 716 34.00 12.39 -7.22
C PRO A 716 32.55 12.74 -7.58
N VAL A 717 32.20 14.04 -7.49
CA VAL A 717 30.85 14.56 -7.80
C VAL A 717 30.95 15.75 -8.76
N ALA A 718 30.15 15.75 -9.82
CA ALA A 718 29.94 16.90 -10.68
C ALA A 718 28.59 17.55 -10.36
N MET A 719 28.53 18.88 -10.44
CA MET A 719 27.31 19.65 -10.19
C MET A 719 27.05 20.65 -11.31
N TYR A 720 25.81 20.75 -11.74
CA TYR A 720 25.34 21.73 -12.71
C TYR A 720 24.45 22.76 -12.03
N ASN A 721 24.86 24.03 -12.00
CA ASN A 721 24.18 25.12 -11.28
C ASN A 721 23.86 24.75 -9.81
N GLY A 722 24.74 23.99 -9.16
CA GLY A 722 24.58 23.50 -7.79
C GLY A 722 23.80 22.18 -7.68
N MET A 723 23.19 21.66 -8.76
CA MET A 723 22.50 20.38 -8.75
C MET A 723 23.50 19.24 -8.99
N PRO A 724 23.69 18.29 -8.06
CA PRO A 724 24.61 17.17 -8.27
C PRO A 724 24.08 16.19 -9.32
N PHE A 725 24.97 15.70 -10.18
CA PHE A 725 24.67 14.61 -11.11
C PHE A 725 24.53 13.28 -10.35
N GLN A 726 23.67 12.40 -10.86
CA GLN A 726 23.52 11.05 -10.33
C GLN A 726 24.73 10.19 -10.72
N LYS A 727 24.96 9.10 -10.00
CA LYS A 727 26.16 8.26 -10.20
C LYS A 727 26.23 7.67 -11.62
N GLU A 728 25.07 7.38 -12.20
CA GLU A 728 24.91 6.89 -13.56
C GLU A 728 25.36 7.95 -14.58
N GLN A 729 25.01 9.21 -14.33
CA GLN A 729 25.34 10.36 -15.19
C GLN A 729 26.79 10.85 -15.04
N MET A 730 27.58 10.24 -14.16
CA MET A 730 28.98 10.62 -13.89
C MET A 730 29.99 9.92 -14.81
N ASP A 731 29.55 9.03 -15.69
CA ASP A 731 30.42 8.45 -16.71
C ASP A 731 30.86 9.52 -17.72
N ALA A 732 32.10 9.46 -18.21
CA ALA A 732 32.70 10.53 -18.99
C ALA A 732 31.96 10.79 -20.32
N ASP A 733 31.52 9.73 -21.00
CA ASP A 733 30.80 9.79 -22.26
C ASP A 733 29.35 10.32 -22.08
N GLU A 734 28.69 9.95 -20.97
CA GLU A 734 27.35 10.43 -20.65
C GLU A 734 27.36 11.87 -20.13
N LEU A 735 28.34 12.23 -19.30
CA LEU A 735 28.44 13.55 -18.66
C LEU A 735 28.46 14.68 -19.68
N GLU A 736 29.09 14.47 -20.85
CA GLU A 736 29.00 15.39 -21.98
C GLU A 736 27.54 15.59 -22.43
N THR A 737 26.87 14.49 -22.78
CA THR A 737 25.51 14.50 -23.32
C THR A 737 24.50 15.07 -22.32
N VAL A 738 24.57 14.63 -21.07
CA VAL A 738 23.67 15.06 -19.98
C VAL A 738 23.88 16.54 -19.67
N THR A 739 25.13 17.02 -19.65
CA THR A 739 25.41 18.46 -19.44
C THR A 739 24.84 19.30 -20.58
N MET A 740 24.96 18.87 -21.84
CA MET A 740 24.36 19.57 -22.99
C MET A 740 22.83 19.57 -22.90
N GLN A 741 22.22 18.46 -22.52
CA GLN A 741 20.78 18.37 -22.33
C GLN A 741 20.30 19.32 -21.23
N LYS A 742 20.99 19.37 -20.07
CA LYS A 742 20.68 20.30 -18.98
C LYS A 742 20.80 21.78 -19.39
N ILE A 743 21.75 22.12 -20.26
CA ILE A 743 21.85 23.47 -20.84
C ILE A 743 20.59 23.81 -21.65
N LEU A 744 20.13 22.90 -22.50
CA LEU A 744 18.93 23.12 -23.32
C LEU A 744 17.66 23.20 -22.46
N GLU A 745 17.51 22.31 -21.46
CA GLU A 745 16.37 22.30 -20.53
C GLU A 745 16.29 23.61 -19.74
N THR A 746 17.39 24.03 -19.11
CA THR A 746 17.41 25.25 -18.28
C THR A 746 17.33 26.54 -19.09
N THR A 747 17.72 26.52 -20.37
CA THR A 747 17.53 27.69 -21.25
C THR A 747 16.07 28.11 -21.32
N SER A 748 15.12 27.15 -21.36
CA SER A 748 13.68 27.46 -21.38
C SER A 748 13.21 28.18 -20.11
N PHE A 749 13.78 27.81 -18.96
CA PHE A 749 13.52 28.46 -17.67
C PHE A 749 14.02 29.91 -17.68
N TYR A 750 15.25 30.16 -18.13
CA TYR A 750 15.78 31.52 -18.23
C TYR A 750 15.03 32.38 -19.25
N GLN A 751 14.62 31.81 -20.39
CA GLN A 751 13.78 32.49 -21.38
C GLN A 751 12.47 32.97 -20.76
N ARG A 752 11.79 32.11 -20.00
CA ARG A 752 10.57 32.47 -19.29
C ARG A 752 10.83 33.57 -18.26
N ALA A 753 11.90 33.47 -17.47
CA ALA A 753 12.25 34.49 -16.47
C ALA A 753 12.54 35.86 -17.11
N VAL A 754 13.29 35.90 -18.22
CA VAL A 754 13.55 37.14 -18.97
C VAL A 754 12.27 37.69 -19.60
N TYR A 755 11.39 36.82 -20.13
CA TYR A 755 10.11 37.22 -20.72
C TYR A 755 9.17 37.83 -19.68
N LEU A 756 9.12 37.28 -18.47
CA LEU A 756 8.33 37.81 -17.34
C LEU A 756 8.97 39.04 -16.68
N GLY A 757 10.20 39.38 -17.05
CA GLY A 757 10.95 40.52 -16.47
C GLY A 757 11.55 40.23 -15.09
N GLU A 758 11.63 38.96 -14.68
CA GLU A 758 12.23 38.54 -13.41
C GLU A 758 13.76 38.64 -13.43
N LEU A 759 14.37 38.45 -14.61
CA LEU A 759 15.81 38.57 -14.82
C LEU A 759 16.13 39.72 -15.78
N THR A 760 16.95 40.66 -15.32
CA THR A 760 17.40 41.85 -16.09
C THR A 760 18.90 41.77 -16.40
N SER A 761 19.38 42.58 -17.35
CA SER A 761 20.81 42.53 -17.76
C SER A 761 21.78 43.03 -16.69
N ASP A 762 21.30 43.82 -15.73
CA ASP A 762 22.09 44.44 -14.66
C ASP A 762 22.25 43.56 -13.41
N GLN A 763 21.49 42.47 -13.32
CA GLN A 763 21.55 41.52 -12.20
C GLN A 763 22.63 40.45 -12.43
N ASP A 764 23.23 39.97 -11.34
CA ASP A 764 24.07 38.78 -11.38
C ASP A 764 23.18 37.54 -11.52
N VAL A 765 23.45 36.76 -12.57
CA VAL A 765 22.70 35.55 -12.89
C VAL A 765 22.94 34.46 -11.84
N VAL A 766 24.15 34.37 -11.27
CA VAL A 766 24.46 33.36 -10.25
C VAL A 766 23.67 33.63 -8.98
N ASP A 767 23.54 34.89 -8.56
CA ASP A 767 22.70 35.26 -7.42
C ASP A 767 21.22 34.98 -7.70
N PHE A 768 20.74 35.22 -8.91
CA PHE A 768 19.37 34.85 -9.30
C PHE A 768 19.13 33.34 -9.20
N ILE A 769 20.08 32.50 -9.64
CA ILE A 769 19.99 31.03 -9.55
C ILE A 769 20.05 30.59 -8.09
N MET A 770 20.97 31.14 -7.29
CA MET A 770 21.19 30.70 -5.91
C MET A 770 20.11 31.17 -4.93
N ASN A 771 19.30 32.18 -5.30
CA ASN A 771 18.15 32.62 -4.53
C ASN A 771 16.84 31.86 -4.87
N GLN A 772 16.92 30.86 -5.76
CA GLN A 772 15.76 30.02 -6.10
C GLN A 772 15.35 29.12 -4.92
N PRO A 773 14.05 28.79 -4.76
CA PRO A 773 13.55 28.04 -3.62
C PRO A 773 13.93 26.55 -3.61
N ASN A 774 14.63 26.05 -4.64
CA ASN A 774 15.19 24.68 -4.69
C ASN A 774 16.65 24.62 -4.21
N VAL A 775 17.26 25.77 -3.92
CA VAL A 775 18.63 25.85 -3.41
C VAL A 775 18.61 25.65 -1.91
N VAL A 776 19.37 24.67 -1.44
CA VAL A 776 19.42 24.22 -0.05
C VAL A 776 20.87 24.20 0.44
N PRO A 777 21.12 24.47 1.72
CA PRO A 777 22.48 24.53 2.26
C PRO A 777 23.19 23.16 2.25
N ARG A 778 22.42 22.08 2.37
CA ARG A 778 22.89 20.69 2.41
C ARG A 778 21.89 19.78 1.72
N ILE A 779 22.40 18.81 0.96
CA ILE A 779 21.63 17.74 0.33
C ILE A 779 21.81 16.47 1.16
N ASN A 780 20.72 15.78 1.44
CA ASN A 780 20.75 14.49 2.12
C ASN A 780 19.97 13.45 1.33
N SER A 781 20.69 12.43 0.83
CA SER A 781 20.11 11.38 0.00
C SER A 781 19.04 10.56 0.74
N ARG A 782 19.11 10.41 2.07
CA ARG A 782 18.08 9.73 2.87
C ARG A 782 16.75 10.49 2.86
N ILE A 783 16.81 11.82 2.91
CA ILE A 783 15.62 12.69 2.88
C ILE A 783 15.03 12.74 1.47
N LEU A 784 15.88 12.75 0.44
CA LEU A 784 15.44 12.80 -0.95
C LEU A 784 15.09 11.43 -1.54
N ALA A 785 15.35 10.33 -0.82
CA ALA A 785 15.05 8.97 -1.27
C ALA A 785 13.61 8.80 -1.78
N THR A 786 13.49 8.04 -2.87
CA THR A 786 12.22 7.67 -3.52
C THR A 786 11.46 6.64 -2.69
N THR A 787 12.17 5.69 -2.09
CA THR A 787 11.59 4.69 -1.18
C THR A 787 11.41 5.29 0.21
N ARG A 788 10.16 5.34 0.67
CA ARG A 788 9.79 5.99 1.93
C ARG A 788 8.93 5.08 2.77
N GLN A 789 9.25 4.99 4.06
CA GLN A 789 8.46 4.25 5.03
C GLN A 789 7.60 5.22 5.83
N TYR A 790 6.29 4.97 5.91
CA TYR A 790 5.35 5.78 6.68
C TYR A 790 4.66 4.94 7.76
N LEU A 791 4.39 5.57 8.89
CA LEU A 791 3.56 5.03 9.96
C LEU A 791 2.08 5.21 9.62
N ASP A 792 1.30 4.16 9.78
CA ASP A 792 -0.15 4.25 9.68
C ASP A 792 -0.72 4.88 10.97
N LEU A 793 -1.11 6.16 10.88
CA LEU A 793 -1.70 6.95 11.95
C LEU A 793 -3.21 7.16 11.79
N SER A 794 -3.87 6.39 10.93
CA SER A 794 -5.30 6.52 10.62
C SER A 794 -6.23 6.20 11.79
N HIS A 795 -5.77 5.37 12.73
CA HIS A 795 -6.60 4.90 13.84
C HIS A 795 -6.70 5.94 14.98
N SER A 796 -7.88 6.07 15.56
CA SER A 796 -8.12 6.89 16.76
C SER A 796 -8.60 6.00 17.90
N ASN A 797 -7.79 5.84 18.95
CA ASN A 797 -8.17 5.15 20.18
C ASN A 797 -8.01 6.07 21.40
N ASN A 798 -8.45 5.60 22.58
CA ASN A 798 -8.26 6.27 23.87
C ASN A 798 -7.17 5.57 24.70
N HIS A 799 -6.16 5.00 24.04
CA HIS A 799 -5.07 4.28 24.70
C HIS A 799 -3.84 5.20 24.81
N PHE A 800 -3.05 4.98 25.86
CA PHE A 800 -1.88 5.79 26.22
C PHE A 800 -0.73 4.85 26.64
N ILE A 801 0.51 5.35 26.61
CA ILE A 801 1.74 4.59 26.93
C ILE A 801 1.95 4.32 28.42
N ASP A 802 1.10 4.84 29.29
CA ASP A 802 1.28 4.79 30.75
C ASP A 802 1.00 3.40 31.34
N ASP A 803 0.34 2.51 30.59
CA ASP A 803 0.03 1.12 31.00
C ASP A 803 0.69 0.13 30.04
N PHE A 804 1.91 -0.29 30.38
CA PHE A 804 2.68 -1.24 29.57
C PHE A 804 1.96 -2.59 29.42
N SER A 805 1.29 -3.06 30.47
CA SER A 805 0.59 -4.36 30.44
C SER A 805 -0.50 -4.36 29.38
N ARG A 806 -1.21 -3.25 29.23
CA ARG A 806 -2.21 -3.08 28.17
C ARG A 806 -1.56 -2.82 26.80
N PHE A 807 -0.50 -2.02 26.75
CA PHE A 807 0.20 -1.64 25.52
C PHE A 807 0.74 -2.85 24.74
N VAL A 808 1.25 -3.87 25.44
CA VAL A 808 1.79 -5.11 24.83
C VAL A 808 0.74 -5.84 23.99
N PHE A 809 -0.53 -5.84 24.41
CA PHE A 809 -1.61 -6.55 23.71
C PHE A 809 -2.30 -5.72 22.62
N LEU A 810 -1.92 -4.46 22.43
CA LEU A 810 -2.45 -3.62 21.35
C LEU A 810 -1.94 -4.11 19.99
N ASN A 811 -2.78 -3.96 18.96
CA ASN A 811 -2.36 -4.18 17.58
C ASN A 811 -1.42 -3.07 17.08
N LEU A 812 -0.76 -3.24 15.93
CA LEU A 812 0.22 -2.26 15.43
C LEU A 812 -0.39 -0.86 15.22
N LYS A 813 -1.61 -0.76 14.65
CA LYS A 813 -2.29 0.52 14.42
C LYS A 813 -2.69 1.21 15.74
N GLU A 814 -3.09 0.41 16.73
CA GLU A 814 -3.42 0.87 18.08
C GLU A 814 -2.19 1.32 18.85
N LYS A 815 -1.04 0.64 18.70
CA LYS A 815 0.26 1.06 19.25
C LYS A 815 0.67 2.42 18.66
N ASN A 816 0.56 2.60 17.34
CA ASN A 816 0.81 3.88 16.68
C ASN A 816 -0.07 5.01 17.23
N ALA A 817 -1.37 4.75 17.34
CA ALA A 817 -2.32 5.73 17.89
C ALA A 817 -2.05 6.04 19.37
N ALA A 818 -1.72 5.01 20.17
CA ALA A 818 -1.43 5.18 21.59
C ALA A 818 -0.17 6.01 21.84
N VAL A 819 0.90 5.77 21.06
CA VAL A 819 2.10 6.61 21.11
C VAL A 819 1.74 8.04 20.69
N ALA A 820 1.08 8.23 19.55
CA ALA A 820 0.69 9.57 19.08
C ALA A 820 -0.17 10.35 20.09
N ASN A 821 -1.10 9.69 20.79
CA ASN A 821 -1.95 10.29 21.81
C ASN A 821 -1.19 10.71 23.09
N SER A 822 -0.11 10.00 23.40
CA SER A 822 0.75 10.25 24.57
C SER A 822 1.92 11.21 24.28
N MET A 823 2.11 11.63 23.03
CA MET A 823 3.18 12.56 22.68
C MET A 823 2.91 13.96 23.23
N ASN A 824 3.87 14.46 24.00
CA ASN A 824 3.96 15.87 24.37
C ASN A 824 5.06 16.53 23.56
N TYR A 825 4.72 17.65 22.93
CA TYR A 825 5.61 18.33 22.00
C TYR A 825 6.28 19.56 22.63
N LEU A 826 7.58 19.72 22.41
CA LEU A 826 8.31 20.94 22.74
C LEU A 826 8.08 21.98 21.63
N THR A 827 7.65 23.19 22.01
CA THR A 827 7.49 24.32 21.09
C THR A 827 8.18 25.59 21.61
N LYS A 828 8.45 26.58 20.76
CA LYS A 828 9.13 27.83 21.14
C LYS A 828 8.31 28.74 22.08
N LYS A 829 6.98 28.54 22.16
CA LYS A 829 6.08 29.42 22.94
C LYS A 829 5.49 28.77 24.18
N VAL A 830 5.19 27.46 24.21
CA VAL A 830 4.51 26.81 25.36
C VAL A 830 4.82 25.30 25.41
N VAL A 831 5.06 24.72 26.61
CA VAL A 831 4.83 23.26 26.83
C VAL A 831 3.47 23.20 27.47
N ARG A 832 2.51 22.84 26.64
CA ARG A 832 1.18 22.34 26.92
C ARG A 832 0.70 21.78 25.59
N ARG A 833 -0.39 21.02 25.63
CA ARG A 833 -1.29 20.94 24.48
C ARG A 833 -1.61 22.39 24.07
N LEU A 834 -0.85 22.85 23.05
CA LEU A 834 -1.11 23.94 22.12
C LEU A 834 -0.51 25.33 22.35
N ASN A 835 0.26 25.77 21.34
CA ASN A 835 -0.22 26.68 20.29
C ASN A 835 0.66 26.57 19.00
N GLU A 836 0.00 26.63 17.83
CA GLU A 836 0.48 26.98 16.47
C GLU A 836 1.42 26.03 15.66
N ASN A 837 1.00 25.78 14.40
CA ASN A 837 1.77 25.67 13.13
C ASN A 837 3.06 24.82 13.09
N LYS A 838 3.07 23.52 13.37
CA LYS A 838 4.36 22.84 13.43
C LYS A 838 4.41 21.37 12.95
N ILE A 839 5.43 21.02 12.14
CA ILE A 839 5.85 19.67 11.70
C ILE A 839 6.21 18.84 12.94
N ASN A 840 5.73 17.60 13.02
CA ASN A 840 6.02 16.71 14.13
C ASN A 840 7.26 15.88 13.82
N ASN A 841 8.39 16.22 14.46
CA ASN A 841 9.60 15.38 14.47
C ASN A 841 9.61 14.57 15.77
N VAL A 842 9.68 13.25 15.65
CA VAL A 842 9.75 12.30 16.78
C VAL A 842 11.08 11.56 16.73
N TYR A 843 11.86 11.68 17.80
CA TYR A 843 13.27 11.25 17.85
C TYR A 843 13.42 9.97 18.66
N ALA A 844 14.30 9.08 18.21
CA ALA A 844 14.83 7.98 19.01
C ALA A 844 16.26 8.28 19.46
N PRO A 845 16.48 8.87 20.65
CA PRO A 845 17.78 9.41 21.01
C PRO A 845 18.78 8.32 21.42
N ASN A 846 20.04 8.57 21.06
CA ASN A 846 21.18 8.40 21.94
C ASN A 846 21.85 9.78 22.03
N TYR A 847 22.06 10.26 23.26
CA TYR A 847 22.33 11.65 23.67
C TYR A 847 23.28 12.45 22.75
N ASP A 848 22.74 13.22 21.80
CA ASP A 848 23.52 14.15 21.00
C ASP A 848 22.95 15.58 21.02
N ASN A 849 23.83 16.58 21.10
CA ASN A 849 23.48 17.99 21.40
C ASN A 849 22.84 18.76 20.22
N THR A 850 22.94 18.24 19.00
CA THR A 850 22.55 18.89 17.74
C THR A 850 21.03 18.92 17.51
N GLU A 851 20.27 18.03 18.12
CA GLU A 851 18.84 17.87 17.87
C GLU A 851 17.98 18.94 18.59
N PHE A 852 18.43 19.42 19.75
CA PHE A 852 17.70 20.42 20.55
C PHE A 852 17.99 21.87 20.12
N THR A 853 19.03 22.11 19.31
CA THR A 853 19.35 23.42 18.74
C THR A 853 18.39 23.81 17.61
N GLU A 854 17.88 22.86 16.83
CA GLU A 854 16.89 23.07 15.75
C GLU A 854 15.62 23.77 16.25
N SER A 855 15.11 23.36 17.42
CA SER A 855 14.00 24.02 18.12
C SER A 855 14.24 25.52 18.40
N LYS A 856 15.49 26.02 18.35
CA LYS A 856 15.80 27.46 18.53
C LYS A 856 15.55 28.26 17.24
N SER A 857 15.74 27.68 16.06
CA SER A 857 15.72 28.38 14.77
C SER A 857 14.31 28.45 14.15
N SER A 858 13.56 27.36 14.07
CA SER A 858 12.28 27.34 13.35
C SER A 858 11.04 27.53 14.24
N ASN A 859 10.08 28.28 13.73
CA ASN A 859 8.77 28.43 14.37
C ASN A 859 7.83 27.29 13.99
N ASN A 860 8.12 26.51 12.94
CA ASN A 860 7.22 25.52 12.38
C ASN A 860 7.58 24.06 12.68
N VAL A 861 8.37 23.75 13.72
CA VAL A 861 8.62 22.36 14.17
C VAL A 861 8.18 22.11 15.63
N ARG A 862 7.63 20.92 15.88
CA ARG A 862 7.27 20.30 17.17
C ARG A 862 8.21 19.12 17.40
N LEU A 863 8.85 19.09 18.55
CA LEU A 863 9.76 18.01 18.93
C LEU A 863 9.06 17.04 19.89
N GLY A 864 9.01 15.76 19.56
CA GLY A 864 8.60 14.67 20.45
C GLY A 864 9.71 13.63 20.60
N MET A 865 9.72 12.83 21.67
CA MET A 865 10.81 11.89 21.92
C MET A 865 10.29 10.49 22.27
N ILE A 866 10.82 9.46 21.61
CA ILE A 866 10.57 8.03 21.85
C ILE A 866 11.90 7.38 22.19
N ASN A 867 12.07 6.87 23.41
CA ASN A 867 13.36 6.32 23.82
C ASN A 867 13.57 4.88 23.30
N ASN A 868 14.69 4.62 22.63
CA ASN A 868 15.13 3.29 22.22
C ASN A 868 16.42 2.88 22.97
N PRO A 869 16.33 2.47 24.24
CA PRO A 869 17.52 2.24 25.05
C PRO A 869 18.34 1.04 24.53
N THR A 870 19.66 1.11 24.70
CA THR A 870 20.61 0.02 24.36
C THR A 870 20.38 -1.21 25.24
N GLU A 871 20.10 -1.00 26.53
CA GLU A 871 19.78 -2.04 27.50
C GLU A 871 18.31 -1.98 27.95
N ASN A 872 17.81 -3.08 28.54
CA ASN A 872 16.46 -3.08 29.11
C ASN A 872 16.34 -2.02 30.23
N PRO A 873 15.31 -1.16 30.19
CA PRO A 873 15.21 -0.06 31.14
C PRO A 873 15.01 -0.58 32.56
N SER A 874 15.85 -0.08 33.47
CA SER A 874 15.88 -0.35 34.89
C SER A 874 15.98 0.96 35.67
N MET A 875 15.70 0.91 36.97
CA MET A 875 15.69 2.11 37.80
C MET A 875 17.07 2.77 37.95
N ASN A 876 18.15 2.07 37.61
CA ASN A 876 19.54 2.54 37.71
C ASN A 876 20.12 3.02 36.37
N ASN A 877 19.63 2.52 35.23
CA ASN A 877 20.15 2.93 33.91
C ASN A 877 19.31 4.03 33.23
N SER A 878 18.14 4.36 33.78
CA SER A 878 17.16 5.25 33.16
C SER A 878 17.04 6.62 33.85
N HIS A 879 18.08 7.12 34.51
CA HIS A 879 18.04 8.40 35.23
C HIS A 879 17.78 9.60 34.30
N VAL A 880 18.56 9.71 33.22
CA VAL A 880 18.46 10.85 32.30
C VAL A 880 17.16 10.83 31.51
N ALA A 881 16.76 9.68 30.96
CA ALA A 881 15.50 9.52 30.24
C ALA A 881 14.27 9.85 31.10
N ARG A 882 14.26 9.47 32.38
CA ARG A 882 13.19 9.83 33.33
C ARG A 882 13.19 11.32 33.67
N ALA A 883 14.37 11.92 33.87
CA ALA A 883 14.49 13.34 34.15
C ALA A 883 13.99 14.20 32.98
N MET A 884 14.35 13.82 31.74
CA MET A 884 13.85 14.49 30.53
C MET A 884 12.33 14.37 30.40
N TRP A 885 11.78 13.17 30.61
CA TRP A 885 10.34 12.96 30.50
C TRP A 885 9.56 13.71 31.59
N ALA A 886 10.03 13.69 32.84
CA ALA A 886 9.45 14.45 33.95
C ALA A 886 9.49 15.97 33.68
N ALA A 887 10.56 16.47 33.06
CA ALA A 887 10.67 17.88 32.66
C ALA A 887 9.64 18.25 31.59
N ILE A 888 9.44 17.40 30.57
CA ILE A 888 8.47 17.62 29.48
C ILE A 888 7.02 17.62 30.00
N GLN A 889 6.70 16.83 31.02
CA GLN A 889 5.33 16.77 31.57
C GLN A 889 5.02 17.92 32.53
N THR A 890 5.99 18.35 33.33
CA THR A 890 5.74 19.25 34.47
C THR A 890 6.10 20.71 34.21
N GLN A 891 7.06 20.98 33.33
CA GLN A 891 7.63 22.33 33.14
C GLN A 891 7.10 23.01 31.88
N THR A 892 7.27 24.33 31.79
CA THR A 892 7.01 25.09 30.55
C THR A 892 8.07 24.79 29.47
N ALA A 893 7.78 25.07 28.19
CA ALA A 893 8.67 24.67 27.08
C ALA A 893 10.08 25.22 27.22
N ASN A 894 10.18 26.49 27.57
CA ASN A 894 11.48 27.14 27.68
C ASN A 894 12.29 26.54 28.84
N ASN A 895 11.61 26.23 29.96
CA ASN A 895 12.27 25.63 31.13
C ASN A 895 12.67 24.17 30.86
N ALA A 896 11.75 23.36 30.30
CA ALA A 896 12.02 21.98 29.91
C ALA A 896 13.16 21.90 28.88
N LYS A 897 13.13 22.75 27.85
CA LYS A 897 14.17 22.84 26.83
C LYS A 897 15.52 23.22 27.41
N ASN A 898 15.60 24.29 28.22
CA ASN A 898 16.86 24.72 28.83
C ASN A 898 17.43 23.64 29.77
N PHE A 899 16.56 22.92 30.49
CA PHE A 899 16.95 21.82 31.35
C PHE A 899 17.48 20.63 30.54
N ILE A 900 16.78 20.23 29.47
CA ILE A 900 17.22 19.13 28.59
C ILE A 900 18.54 19.48 27.89
N THR A 901 18.71 20.69 27.35
CA THR A 901 20.00 21.12 26.76
C THR A 901 21.13 21.11 27.78
N LYS A 902 20.83 21.37 29.06
CA LYS A 902 21.83 21.27 30.13
C LYS A 902 22.15 19.82 30.45
N LEU A 903 21.18 18.89 30.39
CA LEU A 903 21.38 17.46 30.60
C LEU A 903 22.12 16.76 29.44
N SER A 904 21.99 17.25 28.21
CA SER A 904 22.63 16.67 27.03
C SER A 904 24.12 16.96 26.90
N LYS A 905 24.73 17.74 27.82
CA LYS A 905 26.19 17.93 27.83
C LYS A 905 26.87 16.72 28.47
N GLU A 906 28.01 16.30 27.92
CA GLU A 906 28.79 15.16 28.43
C GLU A 906 29.18 15.33 29.91
N GLU A 907 29.62 16.53 30.31
CA GLU A 907 29.98 16.86 31.70
C GLU A 907 28.85 16.58 32.72
N THR A 908 27.60 16.80 32.32
CA THR A 908 26.41 16.56 33.16
C THR A 908 25.99 15.10 33.18
N ALA A 909 26.18 14.37 32.07
CA ALA A 909 25.90 12.95 32.00
C ALA A 909 26.87 12.18 32.92
N GLU A 910 28.17 12.49 32.86
CA GLU A 910 29.18 11.93 33.76
C GLU A 910 28.89 12.23 35.24
N ALA A 911 28.48 13.47 35.55
CA ALA A 911 28.12 13.86 36.92
C ALA A 911 26.89 13.11 37.46
N LEU A 912 25.94 12.73 36.60
CA LEU A 912 24.74 11.96 36.96
C LEU A 912 25.06 10.47 37.14
N GLU A 913 25.98 9.91 36.36
CA GLU A 913 26.50 8.55 36.58
C GLU A 913 27.26 8.42 37.90
N LEU A 914 27.92 9.50 38.34
CA LEU A 914 28.58 9.61 39.64
C LEU A 914 27.61 9.84 40.83
N GLY A 915 26.30 9.92 40.58
CA GLY A 915 25.26 9.95 41.62
C GLY A 915 24.86 11.35 42.14
N ALA A 916 25.10 12.41 41.36
CA ALA A 916 24.65 13.76 41.71
C ALA A 916 23.11 13.87 41.77
N ASP A 917 22.57 14.68 42.71
CA ASP A 917 21.12 14.93 42.78
C ASP A 917 20.66 15.76 41.57
N ILE A 918 19.62 15.28 40.88
CA ILE A 918 19.06 15.85 39.65
C ILE A 918 18.60 17.31 39.85
N THR A 919 18.23 17.68 41.08
CA THR A 919 17.77 19.04 41.41
C THR A 919 18.88 20.10 41.30
N HIS A 920 20.16 19.73 41.39
CA HIS A 920 21.30 20.65 41.21
C HIS A 920 21.41 21.18 39.78
N PHE A 921 20.83 20.47 38.80
CA PHE A 921 20.85 20.88 37.41
C PHE A 921 19.64 21.74 37.01
N SER A 922 18.77 22.09 37.96
CA SER A 922 17.60 22.94 37.73
C SER A 922 17.93 24.29 37.08
N VAL A 923 16.98 24.80 36.30
CA VAL A 923 17.05 26.09 35.62
C VAL A 923 16.07 27.05 36.30
N GLY A 924 16.42 28.35 36.38
CA GLY A 924 15.60 29.35 37.05
C GLY A 924 14.17 29.40 36.51
N GLY A 925 13.17 29.33 37.40
CA GLY A 925 11.74 29.34 37.06
C GLY A 925 11.08 27.97 36.94
N MET A 926 11.80 26.87 37.21
CA MET A 926 11.20 25.53 37.31
C MET A 926 10.42 25.33 38.61
N ASP A 927 9.31 24.60 38.53
CA ASP A 927 8.60 24.08 39.70
C ASP A 927 9.28 22.77 40.15
N ILE A 928 10.14 22.88 41.17
CA ILE A 928 11.00 21.80 41.64
C ILE A 928 10.19 20.73 42.37
N ASP A 929 9.12 21.11 43.06
CA ASP A 929 8.30 20.17 43.85
C ASP A 929 7.43 19.29 42.94
N LEU A 930 6.82 19.89 41.90
CA LEU A 930 6.10 19.13 40.86
C LEU A 930 7.06 18.26 40.05
N PHE A 931 8.25 18.76 39.70
CA PHE A 931 9.25 17.97 38.99
C PHE A 931 9.73 16.75 39.81
N LYS A 932 10.04 16.96 41.10
CA LYS A 932 10.56 15.91 41.97
C LYS A 932 9.52 14.84 42.24
N SER A 933 8.28 15.24 42.55
CA SER A 933 7.17 14.30 42.71
C SER A 933 6.90 13.49 41.44
N ALA A 934 6.96 14.13 40.27
CA ALA A 934 6.86 13.45 38.99
C ALA A 934 8.02 12.44 38.82
N TYR A 935 9.28 12.89 38.89
CA TYR A 935 10.47 12.03 38.74
C TYR A 935 10.50 10.82 39.69
N GLU A 936 10.09 10.98 40.95
CA GLU A 936 10.06 9.92 41.96
C GLU A 936 8.84 8.99 41.84
N SER A 937 7.72 9.46 41.27
CA SER A 937 6.47 8.69 41.17
C SER A 937 6.44 7.64 40.05
N PHE A 938 7.30 7.76 39.03
CA PHE A 938 7.07 7.03 37.78
C PHE A 938 7.49 5.56 37.80
N LYS A 939 6.53 4.73 37.37
CA LYS A 939 6.76 3.37 36.88
C LYS A 939 7.47 3.46 35.52
N LEU A 940 8.37 2.51 35.24
CA LEU A 940 9.13 2.42 33.99
C LEU A 940 8.27 2.04 32.75
N ASP A 941 6.95 2.00 32.91
CA ASP A 941 5.97 1.50 31.94
C ASP A 941 6.04 2.24 30.59
N PHE A 942 6.29 3.55 30.59
CA PHE A 942 6.43 4.33 29.35
C PHE A 942 7.72 3.99 28.58
N LEU A 943 8.83 3.72 29.28
CA LEU A 943 10.10 3.32 28.65
C LEU A 943 10.01 1.90 28.08
N HIS A 944 9.36 0.99 28.80
CA HIS A 944 9.05 -0.34 28.28
C HIS A 944 8.12 -0.28 27.07
N SER A 945 7.13 0.62 27.08
CA SER A 945 6.22 0.84 25.93
C SER A 945 6.97 1.43 24.73
N HIS A 946 7.85 2.42 24.93
CA HIS A 946 8.69 2.97 23.86
C HIS A 946 9.66 1.93 23.27
N ALA A 947 10.33 1.14 24.12
CA ALA A 947 11.21 0.07 23.65
C ALA A 947 10.43 -1.00 22.86
N SER A 948 9.25 -1.38 23.33
CA SER A 948 8.35 -2.29 22.60
C SER A 948 7.87 -1.68 21.29
N PHE A 949 7.57 -0.38 21.24
CA PHE A 949 7.20 0.32 20.01
C PHE A 949 8.33 0.31 18.97
N CYS A 950 9.55 0.66 19.37
CA CYS A 950 10.72 0.65 18.49
C CYS A 950 11.00 -0.75 17.93
N LYS A 951 10.81 -1.80 18.74
CA LYS A 951 10.98 -3.20 18.33
C LYS A 951 9.86 -3.69 17.42
N ASP A 952 8.60 -3.50 17.82
CA ASP A 952 7.44 -4.14 17.18
C ASP A 952 6.95 -3.37 15.95
N VAL A 953 6.97 -2.02 16.01
CA VAL A 953 6.45 -1.14 14.95
C VAL A 953 7.58 -0.68 14.03
N LEU A 954 8.61 -0.04 14.59
CA LEU A 954 9.72 0.53 13.80
C LEU A 954 10.68 -0.54 13.31
N LYS A 955 10.67 -1.73 13.92
CA LYS A 955 11.55 -2.87 13.61
C LYS A 955 13.04 -2.53 13.81
N PHE A 956 13.34 -1.65 14.75
CA PHE A 956 14.70 -1.24 15.08
C PHE A 956 15.34 -2.16 16.14
N LYS A 957 16.67 -2.23 16.11
CA LYS A 957 17.47 -2.84 17.18
C LYS A 957 17.56 -1.88 18.37
N SER A 958 17.79 -2.41 19.57
CA SER A 958 18.07 -1.61 20.77
C SER A 958 19.25 -0.66 20.51
N GLY A 959 19.10 0.62 20.85
CA GLY A 959 20.13 1.65 20.66
C GLY A 959 20.21 2.27 19.26
N GLN A 960 19.48 1.77 18.26
CA GLN A 960 19.44 2.40 16.93
C GLN A 960 18.67 3.73 16.96
N ARG A 961 19.19 4.69 16.19
CA ARG A 961 18.64 6.05 16.05
C ARG A 961 17.85 6.20 14.77
N ALA A 962 16.82 7.05 14.79
CA ALA A 962 16.06 7.44 13.61
C ALA A 962 15.30 8.75 13.85
N VAL A 963 14.95 9.41 12.76
CA VAL A 963 14.11 10.61 12.75
C VAL A 963 12.77 10.27 12.12
N ILE A 964 11.67 10.59 12.80
CA ILE A 964 10.32 10.39 12.27
C ILE A 964 9.67 11.76 12.05
N SER A 965 9.29 12.11 10.83
CA SER A 965 8.66 13.39 10.50
C SER A 965 7.31 13.21 9.83
N ASN A 966 6.23 13.72 10.44
CA ASN A 966 4.84 13.50 10.00
C ASN A 966 4.52 12.04 9.61
N GLY A 967 5.01 11.09 10.41
CA GLY A 967 4.85 9.66 10.17
C GLY A 967 5.86 9.05 9.20
N ARG A 968 6.63 9.84 8.43
CA ARG A 968 7.75 9.35 7.61
C ARG A 968 8.91 8.92 8.51
N VAL A 969 9.40 7.71 8.36
CA VAL A 969 10.55 7.16 9.11
C VAL A 969 11.83 7.33 8.27
N ILE A 970 12.83 8.01 8.83
CA ILE A 970 14.16 8.21 8.25
C ILE A 970 15.17 7.52 9.17
N GLY A 971 15.58 6.31 8.78
CA GLY A 971 16.50 5.47 9.55
C GLY A 971 16.29 3.97 9.28
N PRO A 972 17.01 3.10 10.01
CA PRO A 972 17.93 3.40 11.10
C PRO A 972 19.20 4.11 10.61
N LEU A 973 19.67 5.10 11.38
CA LEU A 973 20.92 5.83 11.12
C LEU A 973 22.12 5.02 11.62
N GLU A 974 23.23 5.07 10.89
CA GLU A 974 24.48 4.45 11.33
C GLU A 974 25.14 5.22 12.50
N GLU A 975 26.08 4.60 13.21
CA GLU A 975 26.74 5.24 14.36
C GLU A 975 27.57 6.47 13.94
N SER A 976 28.21 6.42 12.76
CA SER A 976 28.98 7.51 12.15
C SER A 976 28.13 8.50 11.33
N GLU A 977 26.86 8.18 11.05
CA GLU A 977 25.97 9.03 10.24
C GLU A 977 25.45 10.19 11.09
N VAL A 978 25.84 11.42 10.73
CA VAL A 978 25.44 12.64 11.44
C VAL A 978 24.28 13.31 10.72
N PHE A 979 23.16 13.43 11.42
CA PHE A 979 21.99 14.19 10.98
C PHE A 979 22.03 15.59 11.62
N ASN A 980 22.33 16.62 10.83
CA ASN A 980 22.63 17.97 11.33
C ASN A 980 21.42 18.91 11.25
N GLN A 981 21.58 20.16 11.68
CA GLN A 981 20.52 21.17 11.63
C GLN A 981 20.03 21.48 10.19
N ASP A 982 20.92 21.45 9.21
CA ASP A 982 20.58 21.74 7.81
C ASP A 982 19.74 20.63 7.19
N ASP A 983 19.98 19.37 7.57
CA ASP A 983 19.15 18.22 7.20
C ASP A 983 17.71 18.39 7.69
N PHE A 984 17.52 18.91 8.90
CA PHE A 984 16.19 19.21 9.42
C PHE A 984 15.50 20.37 8.69
N LEU A 985 16.24 21.43 8.36
CA LEU A 985 15.71 22.55 7.56
C LEU A 985 15.30 22.09 6.16
N LEU A 986 16.09 21.21 5.54
CA LEU A 986 15.73 20.56 4.27
C LEU A 986 14.42 19.80 4.42
N LEU A 987 14.31 18.93 5.42
CA LEU A 987 13.09 18.15 5.68
C LEU A 987 11.87 19.03 5.91
N GLU A 988 12.01 20.12 6.70
CA GLU A 988 10.96 21.10 6.94
C GLU A 988 10.50 21.78 5.65
N SER A 989 11.45 22.26 4.84
CA SER A 989 11.14 22.96 3.59
C SER A 989 10.38 22.09 2.60
N ILE A 990 10.74 20.80 2.52
CA ILE A 990 10.08 19.82 1.65
C ILE A 990 8.65 19.62 2.13
N ILE A 991 8.46 19.25 3.39
CA ILE A 991 7.14 18.90 3.92
C ILE A 991 6.18 20.09 3.83
N LEU A 992 6.62 21.31 4.15
CA LEU A 992 5.78 22.51 4.06
C LEU A 992 5.34 22.78 2.62
N LYS A 993 6.28 22.71 1.67
CA LYS A 993 6.05 23.01 0.24
C LYS A 993 5.19 21.95 -0.45
N THR A 994 5.34 20.67 -0.09
CA THR A 994 4.67 19.56 -0.77
C THR A 994 3.27 19.33 -0.24
N SER A 995 3.14 19.18 1.08
CA SER A 995 1.92 18.65 1.69
C SER A 995 1.37 19.53 2.82
N GLY A 996 2.24 20.00 3.71
CA GLY A 996 1.87 20.67 4.95
C GLY A 996 0.97 21.89 4.74
N GLU A 997 1.34 22.84 3.88
CA GLU A 997 0.54 24.05 3.64
C GLU A 997 -0.77 23.74 2.91
N ARG A 998 -0.73 22.82 1.94
CA ARG A 998 -1.89 22.44 1.13
C ARG A 998 -2.95 21.76 1.98
N ILE A 999 -2.55 20.75 2.78
CA ILE A 999 -3.44 20.02 3.69
C ILE A 999 -3.99 20.97 4.75
N LYS A 1000 -3.15 21.84 5.33
CA LYS A 1000 -3.56 22.84 6.31
C LYS A 1000 -4.66 23.75 5.76
N SER A 1001 -4.49 24.27 4.54
CA SER A 1001 -5.46 25.17 3.92
C SER A 1001 -6.85 24.53 3.79
N LYS A 1002 -6.91 23.23 3.50
CA LYS A 1002 -8.17 22.47 3.44
C LYS A 1002 -8.74 22.15 4.81
N ILE A 1003 -7.91 21.75 5.78
CA ILE A 1003 -8.38 21.45 7.15
C ILE A 1003 -8.94 22.70 7.85
N GLN A 1004 -8.35 23.88 7.61
CA GLN A 1004 -8.88 25.14 8.15
C GLN A 1004 -10.30 25.47 7.65
N GLN A 1005 -10.66 25.05 6.42
CA GLN A 1005 -12.00 25.23 5.88
C GLN A 1005 -13.05 24.35 6.58
N ILE A 1006 -12.63 23.27 7.24
CA ILE A 1006 -13.52 22.32 7.95
C ILE A 1006 -13.96 22.87 9.32
N GLY A 1007 -13.28 23.89 9.86
CA GLY A 1007 -13.67 24.53 11.12
C GLY A 1007 -13.37 23.71 12.39
N ILE A 1008 -12.37 22.82 12.33
CA ILE A 1008 -11.90 22.02 13.47
C ILE A 1008 -11.15 22.93 14.46
N GLU A 1009 -11.32 22.69 15.77
CA GLU A 1009 -10.54 23.36 16.82
C GLU A 1009 -9.05 23.36 16.50
N GLU A 1010 -8.39 24.51 16.64
CA GLU A 1010 -6.95 24.69 16.36
C GLU A 1010 -6.10 23.64 17.09
N ASP A 1011 -6.61 23.21 18.25
CA ASP A 1011 -6.04 22.22 19.14
C ASP A 1011 -5.85 20.83 18.52
N ARG A 1012 -6.81 20.41 17.69
CA ARG A 1012 -6.80 19.10 17.04
C ARG A 1012 -6.37 19.17 15.59
N ALA A 1013 -6.41 20.36 14.99
CA ALA A 1013 -6.09 20.58 13.58
C ALA A 1013 -4.64 20.17 13.26
N SER A 1014 -3.67 20.47 14.12
CA SER A 1014 -2.26 20.19 13.82
C SER A 1014 -1.91 18.69 13.87
N ASP A 1015 -2.52 17.94 14.80
CA ASP A 1015 -2.35 16.48 14.84
C ASP A 1015 -3.10 15.83 13.68
N LEU A 1016 -4.23 16.40 13.28
CA LEU A 1016 -4.95 15.94 12.09
C LEU A 1016 -4.13 16.15 10.81
N VAL A 1017 -3.47 17.30 10.64
CA VAL A 1017 -2.55 17.54 9.51
C VAL A 1017 -1.48 16.46 9.45
N MET A 1018 -0.85 16.13 10.59
CA MET A 1018 0.16 15.07 10.66
C MET A 1018 -0.41 13.71 10.23
N LYS A 1019 -1.58 13.32 10.75
CA LYS A 1019 -2.21 12.03 10.45
C LYS A 1019 -2.67 11.91 9.00
N VAL A 1020 -3.21 13.00 8.44
CA VAL A 1020 -3.64 13.08 7.03
C VAL A 1020 -2.42 13.04 6.10
N ASP A 1021 -1.37 13.81 6.42
CA ASP A 1021 -0.12 13.82 5.66
C ASP A 1021 0.55 12.44 5.63
N ALA A 1022 0.64 11.76 6.78
CA ALA A 1022 1.16 10.39 6.86
C ALA A 1022 0.38 9.42 5.97
N LEU A 1023 -0.96 9.53 5.96
CA LEU A 1023 -1.84 8.66 5.18
C LEU A 1023 -1.72 8.91 3.68
N LEU A 1024 -1.74 10.17 3.24
CA LEU A 1024 -1.65 10.54 1.82
C LEU A 1024 -0.26 10.31 1.25
N SER A 1025 0.78 10.68 2.00
CA SER A 1025 2.17 10.52 1.58
C SER A 1025 2.62 9.05 1.56
N SER A 1026 1.94 8.16 2.31
CA SER A 1026 2.21 6.72 2.28
C SER A 1026 1.80 6.02 0.98
N GLN A 1027 0.95 6.66 0.16
CA GLN A 1027 0.54 6.09 -1.11
C GLN A 1027 1.70 6.08 -2.11
N PRO A 1028 1.77 5.07 -3.00
CA PRO A 1028 2.74 5.10 -4.09
C PRO A 1028 2.51 6.34 -4.96
N LYS A 1029 3.56 6.83 -5.62
CA LYS A 1029 3.48 7.95 -6.56
C LYS A 1029 2.49 7.55 -7.67
N GLY A 1030 1.29 8.13 -7.61
CA GLY A 1030 0.25 7.95 -8.60
C GLY A 1030 0.13 9.18 -9.49
N ASP A 1031 -0.64 9.04 -10.57
CA ASP A 1031 -0.92 10.14 -11.48
C ASP A 1031 -1.60 11.30 -10.77
N ALA A 1032 -1.37 12.52 -11.29
CA ALA A 1032 -2.02 13.70 -10.78
C ALA A 1032 -3.53 13.59 -10.97
N ARG A 1033 -4.29 13.81 -9.90
CA ARG A 1033 -5.75 13.79 -9.95
C ARG A 1033 -6.27 15.01 -10.70
N ILE A 1034 -7.22 14.78 -11.59
CA ILE A 1034 -7.84 15.82 -12.41
C ILE A 1034 -9.10 16.34 -11.71
N ASP A 1035 -9.27 17.67 -11.73
CA ASP A 1035 -10.51 18.30 -11.29
C ASP A 1035 -11.48 18.48 -12.47
N TYR A 1036 -12.75 18.16 -12.24
CA TYR A 1036 -13.76 18.15 -13.28
C TYR A 1036 -14.76 19.28 -13.09
N ASN A 1037 -14.78 20.24 -14.02
CA ASN A 1037 -15.80 21.27 -14.10
C ASN A 1037 -16.56 21.15 -15.42
N PHE A 1038 -17.51 20.21 -15.47
CA PHE A 1038 -18.36 20.01 -16.64
C PHE A 1038 -19.37 21.16 -16.83
N PHE A 1039 -19.82 21.38 -18.07
CA PHE A 1039 -20.71 22.50 -18.41
C PHE A 1039 -22.13 22.29 -17.84
N ASP A 1040 -22.77 21.18 -18.20
CA ASP A 1040 -24.03 20.73 -17.63
C ASP A 1040 -24.13 19.20 -17.80
N ASP A 1041 -24.96 18.57 -17.00
CA ASP A 1041 -25.10 17.10 -16.96
C ASP A 1041 -26.57 16.65 -16.92
N ARG A 1042 -27.52 17.53 -17.27
CA ARG A 1042 -28.97 17.26 -17.18
C ARG A 1042 -29.46 16.20 -18.15
N HIS A 1043 -29.03 16.28 -19.40
CA HIS A 1043 -29.54 15.42 -20.47
C HIS A 1043 -28.47 14.46 -20.99
N SER A 1044 -27.19 14.80 -20.91
CA SER A 1044 -26.09 14.06 -21.54
C SER A 1044 -25.45 12.96 -20.68
N ALA A 1045 -25.87 12.80 -19.42
CA ALA A 1045 -25.21 11.91 -18.46
C ALA A 1045 -26.16 10.96 -17.71
N ILE A 1046 -25.72 9.70 -17.53
CA ILE A 1046 -26.33 8.76 -16.59
C ILE A 1046 -25.84 9.08 -15.18
N LYS A 1047 -26.76 9.23 -14.22
CA LYS A 1047 -26.42 9.52 -12.82
C LYS A 1047 -26.94 8.45 -11.87
N LEU A 1048 -26.04 7.86 -11.10
CA LEU A 1048 -26.38 7.04 -9.94
C LEU A 1048 -25.85 7.72 -8.69
N ARG A 1049 -26.75 7.96 -7.73
CA ARG A 1049 -26.40 8.60 -6.47
C ARG A 1049 -25.88 7.56 -5.47
N PRO A 1050 -24.89 7.93 -4.63
CA PRO A 1050 -24.39 7.07 -3.57
C PRO A 1050 -25.41 6.95 -2.43
N LYS A 1051 -25.19 5.97 -1.53
CA LYS A 1051 -25.92 5.88 -0.26
C LYS A 1051 -25.48 6.98 0.70
N GLU A 1052 -26.44 7.65 1.32
CA GLU A 1052 -26.18 8.76 2.26
C GLU A 1052 -25.53 8.27 3.56
N GLY A 1053 -24.58 9.04 4.10
CA GLY A 1053 -23.92 8.77 5.39
C GLY A 1053 -22.73 7.79 5.35
N GLU A 1054 -22.54 7.09 4.24
CA GLU A 1054 -21.39 6.22 3.98
C GLU A 1054 -20.33 6.91 3.12
N VAL A 1055 -19.10 6.40 3.17
CA VAL A 1055 -18.03 6.81 2.25
C VAL A 1055 -18.37 6.25 0.85
N TYR A 1056 -18.17 7.05 -0.19
CA TYR A 1056 -18.45 6.65 -1.57
C TYR A 1056 -17.32 7.05 -2.51
N PHE A 1057 -17.13 6.29 -3.59
CA PHE A 1057 -16.19 6.57 -4.65
C PHE A 1057 -16.81 7.50 -5.68
N ASP A 1058 -16.11 8.54 -6.12
CA ASP A 1058 -16.55 9.38 -7.24
C ASP A 1058 -16.05 8.76 -8.53
N VAL A 1059 -16.97 8.20 -9.33
CA VAL A 1059 -16.63 7.50 -10.58
C VAL A 1059 -17.23 8.29 -11.74
N VAL A 1060 -16.36 8.77 -12.62
CA VAL A 1060 -16.75 9.49 -13.84
C VAL A 1060 -16.29 8.69 -15.05
N ALA A 1061 -17.22 8.35 -15.94
CA ALA A 1061 -16.93 7.69 -17.19
C ALA A 1061 -17.34 8.61 -18.34
N ILE A 1062 -16.46 8.79 -19.32
CA ILE A 1062 -16.73 9.49 -20.57
C ILE A 1062 -16.61 8.43 -21.66
N VAL A 1063 -17.67 8.21 -22.44
CA VAL A 1063 -17.69 7.10 -23.39
C VAL A 1063 -18.69 7.36 -24.51
N ASP A 1064 -18.34 6.99 -25.74
CA ASP A 1064 -19.33 6.83 -26.81
C ASP A 1064 -19.95 5.43 -26.72
N PRO A 1065 -21.27 5.28 -26.54
CA PRO A 1065 -21.90 3.96 -26.44
C PRO A 1065 -21.72 3.07 -27.68
N ALA A 1066 -21.31 3.63 -28.81
CA ALA A 1066 -21.05 2.91 -30.04
C ALA A 1066 -19.56 2.55 -30.27
N THR A 1067 -18.73 2.49 -29.22
CA THR A 1067 -17.31 2.09 -29.33
C THR A 1067 -16.99 0.79 -28.61
N ARG A 1068 -15.81 0.22 -28.90
CA ARG A 1068 -15.33 -1.03 -28.26
C ARG A 1068 -15.16 -0.86 -26.75
N ASP A 1069 -14.69 0.31 -26.31
CA ASP A 1069 -14.53 0.63 -24.90
C ASP A 1069 -15.85 0.55 -24.15
N ALA A 1070 -16.97 0.99 -24.75
CA ALA A 1070 -18.29 0.85 -24.16
C ALA A 1070 -18.70 -0.62 -23.93
N GLN A 1071 -18.21 -1.54 -24.76
CA GLN A 1071 -18.49 -2.98 -24.63
C GLN A 1071 -17.79 -3.59 -23.40
N LYS A 1072 -16.60 -3.07 -23.03
CA LYS A 1072 -15.84 -3.45 -21.82
C LYS A 1072 -16.30 -2.67 -20.58
N LEU A 1073 -16.52 -1.37 -20.72
CA LEU A 1073 -16.81 -0.45 -19.62
C LEU A 1073 -18.20 -0.67 -19.00
N ALA A 1074 -19.24 -0.96 -19.81
CA ALA A 1074 -20.58 -1.15 -19.26
C ALA A 1074 -20.68 -2.34 -18.27
N PRO A 1075 -20.19 -3.56 -18.60
CA PRO A 1075 -20.09 -4.66 -17.62
C PRO A 1075 -19.23 -4.31 -16.41
N LEU A 1076 -18.09 -3.64 -16.61
CA LEU A 1076 -17.19 -3.23 -15.54
C LEU A 1076 -17.90 -2.31 -14.53
N LEU A 1077 -18.57 -1.26 -15.01
CA LEU A 1077 -19.33 -0.34 -14.15
C LEU A 1077 -20.46 -1.05 -13.39
N MET A 1078 -21.11 -2.05 -14.00
CA MET A 1078 -22.12 -2.87 -13.31
C MET A 1078 -21.51 -3.70 -12.18
N VAL A 1079 -20.33 -4.29 -12.38
CA VAL A 1079 -19.63 -5.03 -11.34
C VAL A 1079 -19.19 -4.06 -10.23
N LEU A 1080 -18.56 -2.95 -10.58
CA LEU A 1080 -18.14 -1.93 -9.61
C LEU A 1080 -19.30 -1.43 -8.75
N LYS A 1081 -20.49 -1.22 -9.34
CA LYS A 1081 -21.71 -0.82 -8.60
C LYS A 1081 -22.08 -1.79 -7.47
N ASN A 1082 -21.79 -3.07 -7.62
CA ASN A 1082 -22.05 -4.08 -6.58
C ASN A 1082 -20.92 -4.13 -5.53
N LEU A 1083 -19.70 -3.79 -5.93
CA LEU A 1083 -18.51 -3.87 -5.06
C LEU A 1083 -18.41 -2.69 -4.11
N ILE A 1084 -18.59 -1.47 -4.63
CA ILE A 1084 -18.32 -0.21 -3.92
C ILE A 1084 -19.56 0.68 -3.92
N ASN A 1085 -19.72 1.47 -2.85
CA ASN A 1085 -20.66 2.59 -2.85
C ASN A 1085 -20.08 3.68 -3.76
N MET A 1086 -20.78 4.07 -4.83
CA MET A 1086 -20.27 5.03 -5.81
C MET A 1086 -21.26 6.13 -6.14
N ASN A 1087 -20.72 7.31 -6.42
CA ASN A 1087 -21.39 8.36 -7.18
C ASN A 1087 -20.96 8.22 -8.64
N LEU A 1088 -21.81 7.62 -9.48
CA LEU A 1088 -21.49 7.35 -10.87
C LEU A 1088 -22.08 8.42 -11.79
N ARG A 1089 -21.23 9.01 -12.64
CA ARG A 1089 -21.62 9.88 -13.75
C ARG A 1089 -21.03 9.34 -15.05
N VAL A 1090 -21.89 8.91 -15.98
CA VAL A 1090 -21.47 8.44 -17.32
C VAL A 1090 -21.88 9.46 -18.36
N PHE A 1091 -20.92 10.20 -18.92
CA PHE A 1091 -21.13 11.20 -19.97
C PHE A 1091 -21.02 10.57 -21.35
N MET A 1092 -21.98 10.88 -22.22
CA MET A 1092 -21.99 10.40 -23.60
C MET A 1092 -21.07 11.27 -24.48
N ASN A 1093 -20.02 10.69 -25.06
CA ASN A 1093 -19.05 11.37 -25.93
C ASN A 1093 -19.23 11.02 -27.41
N CYS A 1094 -20.43 11.24 -27.96
CA CYS A 1094 -20.81 10.75 -29.27
C CYS A 1094 -20.01 11.32 -30.44
N GLN A 1095 -19.60 10.46 -31.37
CA GLN A 1095 -19.05 10.88 -32.65
C GLN A 1095 -20.16 11.29 -33.64
N SER A 1096 -19.92 12.36 -34.41
CA SER A 1096 -20.83 12.77 -35.49
C SER A 1096 -20.28 12.36 -36.86
N LYS A 1097 -21.18 12.20 -37.84
CA LYS A 1097 -20.83 11.96 -39.26
C LYS A 1097 -20.03 10.67 -39.47
N LEU A 1098 -20.46 9.57 -38.85
CA LEU A 1098 -19.88 8.25 -39.08
C LEU A 1098 -19.98 7.87 -40.57
N SER A 1099 -18.85 7.46 -41.15
CA SER A 1099 -18.78 6.97 -42.54
C SER A 1099 -19.05 5.48 -42.68
N ASP A 1100 -18.87 4.73 -41.59
CA ASP A 1100 -18.99 3.28 -41.52
C ASP A 1100 -19.65 2.87 -40.19
N MET A 1101 -20.08 1.62 -40.09
CA MET A 1101 -20.64 1.05 -38.88
C MET A 1101 -19.56 0.99 -37.78
N PRO A 1102 -19.82 1.58 -36.59
CA PRO A 1102 -18.78 1.77 -35.59
C PRO A 1102 -18.44 0.48 -34.82
N LEU A 1103 -19.41 -0.42 -34.60
CA LEU A 1103 -19.21 -1.74 -34.01
C LEU A 1103 -19.65 -2.85 -34.96
N LYS A 1104 -18.72 -3.76 -35.29
CA LYS A 1104 -18.91 -4.87 -36.25
C LYS A 1104 -18.77 -6.25 -35.61
N SER A 1105 -18.84 -6.31 -34.29
CA SER A 1105 -18.64 -7.53 -33.52
C SER A 1105 -19.59 -7.60 -32.33
N PHE A 1106 -19.85 -8.81 -31.89
CA PHE A 1106 -20.51 -9.08 -30.62
C PHE A 1106 -19.44 -9.27 -29.56
N TYR A 1107 -19.72 -8.81 -28.35
CA TYR A 1107 -18.70 -8.82 -27.30
C TYR A 1107 -19.28 -9.27 -25.96
N ARG A 1108 -18.51 -10.02 -25.17
CA ARG A 1108 -18.82 -10.39 -23.79
C ARG A 1108 -17.59 -10.20 -22.93
N TYR A 1109 -17.73 -9.41 -21.87
CA TYR A 1109 -16.69 -9.28 -20.85
C TYR A 1109 -16.96 -10.25 -19.71
N VAL A 1110 -16.02 -11.15 -19.41
CA VAL A 1110 -16.18 -12.21 -18.42
C VAL A 1110 -15.71 -11.70 -17.07
N LEU A 1111 -16.64 -11.15 -16.29
CA LEU A 1111 -16.38 -10.60 -14.98
C LEU A 1111 -17.58 -10.79 -14.04
N GLU A 1112 -17.35 -11.42 -12.89
CA GLU A 1112 -18.37 -11.65 -11.85
C GLU A 1112 -17.96 -10.97 -10.54
N PRO A 1113 -18.88 -10.33 -9.80
CA PRO A 1113 -18.56 -9.63 -8.55
C PRO A 1113 -18.26 -10.57 -7.37
N GLU A 1114 -18.79 -11.80 -7.39
CA GLU A 1114 -18.68 -12.81 -6.33
C GLU A 1114 -18.69 -14.21 -6.96
N ILE A 1115 -18.16 -15.20 -6.25
CA ILE A 1115 -18.18 -16.60 -6.69
C ILE A 1115 -19.62 -17.10 -6.81
N SER A 1116 -19.90 -17.79 -7.91
CA SER A 1116 -21.17 -18.47 -8.16
C SER A 1116 -21.15 -19.93 -7.67
N PHE A 1117 -22.32 -20.43 -7.26
CA PHE A 1117 -22.52 -21.79 -6.78
C PHE A 1117 -23.55 -22.52 -7.65
N MET A 1118 -23.40 -23.83 -7.76
CA MET A 1118 -24.37 -24.71 -8.42
C MET A 1118 -25.59 -24.98 -7.52
N VAL A 1119 -26.63 -25.61 -8.09
CA VAL A 1119 -27.87 -25.95 -7.36
C VAL A 1119 -27.61 -26.94 -6.21
N ASP A 1120 -26.53 -27.72 -6.30
CA ASP A 1120 -26.05 -28.63 -5.26
C ASP A 1120 -25.14 -27.96 -4.21
N ASN A 1121 -25.04 -26.63 -4.22
CA ASN A 1121 -24.20 -25.81 -3.33
C ASN A 1121 -22.68 -26.06 -3.45
N SER A 1122 -22.23 -26.73 -4.51
CA SER A 1122 -20.82 -26.85 -4.88
C SER A 1122 -20.33 -25.61 -5.64
N PHE A 1123 -19.01 -25.41 -5.71
CA PHE A 1123 -18.45 -24.33 -6.54
C PHE A 1123 -18.85 -24.47 -8.01
N ALA A 1124 -19.30 -23.37 -8.62
CA ALA A 1124 -19.46 -23.33 -10.07
C ALA A 1124 -18.09 -23.58 -10.75
N PRO A 1125 -18.05 -24.27 -11.90
CA PRO A 1125 -16.81 -24.58 -12.62
C PRO A 1125 -16.04 -23.30 -12.94
N GLY A 1126 -16.75 -22.21 -13.27
CA GLY A 1126 -16.18 -20.87 -13.36
C GLY A 1126 -16.94 -19.97 -14.31
N PRO A 1127 -16.43 -18.74 -14.51
CA PRO A 1127 -17.09 -17.75 -15.34
C PRO A 1127 -16.85 -18.05 -16.83
N ILE A 1128 -17.92 -17.97 -17.63
CA ILE A 1128 -17.93 -18.34 -19.05
C ILE A 1128 -18.62 -17.28 -19.90
N ALA A 1129 -18.10 -17.03 -21.10
CA ALA A 1129 -18.76 -16.17 -22.09
C ALA A 1129 -19.85 -16.96 -22.82
N LYS A 1130 -21.09 -16.47 -22.79
CA LYS A 1130 -22.22 -17.05 -23.55
C LYS A 1130 -22.78 -16.05 -24.54
N PHE A 1131 -22.87 -16.48 -25.79
CA PHE A 1131 -23.55 -15.78 -26.87
C PHE A 1131 -24.87 -16.51 -27.14
N LEU A 1132 -25.99 -15.80 -26.95
CA LEU A 1132 -27.35 -16.32 -27.12
C LEU A 1132 -28.03 -15.54 -28.25
N ASP A 1133 -28.94 -16.19 -28.96
CA ASP A 1133 -29.76 -15.59 -30.02
C ASP A 1133 -28.94 -14.90 -31.14
N MET A 1134 -27.84 -15.53 -31.54
CA MET A 1134 -26.95 -15.03 -32.59
C MET A 1134 -27.57 -15.19 -33.98
N PRO A 1135 -27.26 -14.32 -34.98
CA PRO A 1135 -27.76 -14.48 -36.34
C PRO A 1135 -27.01 -15.62 -37.04
N HIS A 1136 -27.73 -16.46 -37.81
CA HIS A 1136 -27.16 -17.69 -38.38
C HIS A 1136 -26.41 -17.47 -39.70
N SER A 1137 -26.83 -16.48 -40.50
CA SER A 1137 -26.33 -16.25 -41.86
C SER A 1137 -24.92 -15.65 -42.03
N PRO A 1138 -24.35 -14.86 -41.08
CA PRO A 1138 -22.99 -14.35 -41.24
C PRO A 1138 -21.93 -15.34 -40.77
N LEU A 1139 -20.75 -15.27 -41.40
CA LEU A 1139 -19.55 -15.97 -40.96
C LEU A 1139 -18.87 -15.20 -39.84
N PHE A 1140 -18.50 -15.90 -38.77
CA PHE A 1140 -17.87 -15.31 -37.59
C PHE A 1140 -16.43 -15.77 -37.36
N THR A 1141 -15.66 -14.92 -36.70
CA THR A 1141 -14.33 -15.21 -36.15
C THR A 1141 -14.37 -14.93 -34.65
N LEU A 1142 -13.91 -15.89 -33.84
CA LEU A 1142 -13.83 -15.76 -32.40
C LEU A 1142 -12.44 -15.25 -31.99
N ASN A 1143 -12.41 -14.07 -31.39
CA ASN A 1143 -11.20 -13.47 -30.83
C ASN A 1143 -11.30 -13.43 -29.30
N LEU A 1144 -10.15 -13.59 -28.64
CA LEU A 1144 -10.01 -13.47 -27.20
C LEU A 1144 -9.22 -12.20 -26.86
N ASN A 1145 -9.82 -11.32 -26.07
CA ASN A 1145 -9.18 -10.09 -25.60
C ASN A 1145 -8.73 -10.28 -24.15
N THR A 1146 -7.47 -10.69 -23.96
CA THR A 1146 -6.87 -10.94 -22.65
C THR A 1146 -6.03 -9.74 -22.18
N PRO A 1147 -5.69 -9.67 -20.89
CA PRO A 1147 -4.60 -8.80 -20.42
C PRO A 1147 -3.30 -9.05 -21.20
N GLU A 1148 -2.47 -8.03 -21.38
CA GLU A 1148 -1.23 -8.11 -22.18
C GLU A 1148 -0.22 -9.13 -21.62
N SER A 1149 -0.24 -9.36 -20.31
CA SER A 1149 0.64 -10.33 -19.64
C SER A 1149 0.23 -11.80 -19.86
N TRP A 1150 -0.89 -12.07 -20.54
CA TRP A 1150 -1.44 -13.42 -20.71
C TRP A 1150 -1.12 -13.99 -22.10
N MET A 1151 -0.45 -15.14 -22.13
CA MET A 1151 -0.26 -15.94 -23.35
C MET A 1151 -1.24 -17.11 -23.35
N VAL A 1152 -2.21 -17.08 -24.26
CA VAL A 1152 -3.35 -18.01 -24.28
C VAL A 1152 -3.41 -18.79 -25.58
N GLU A 1153 -3.70 -20.09 -25.50
CA GLU A 1153 -3.87 -20.99 -26.64
C GLU A 1153 -5.25 -21.68 -26.58
N SER A 1154 -5.81 -22.03 -27.74
CA SER A 1154 -7.02 -22.87 -27.83
C SER A 1154 -6.66 -24.35 -27.65
N VAL A 1155 -7.21 -25.02 -26.64
CA VAL A 1155 -6.89 -26.42 -26.31
C VAL A 1155 -7.96 -27.40 -26.78
N HIS A 1156 -9.24 -27.03 -26.68
CA HIS A 1156 -10.34 -27.90 -27.08
C HIS A 1156 -11.35 -27.15 -27.96
N THR A 1157 -11.40 -27.51 -29.23
CA THR A 1157 -12.37 -26.98 -30.20
C THR A 1157 -12.77 -28.09 -31.18
N ARG A 1158 -14.06 -28.19 -31.48
CA ARG A 1158 -14.57 -29.10 -32.53
C ARG A 1158 -14.68 -28.42 -33.89
N TYR A 1159 -14.77 -27.09 -33.89
CA TYR A 1159 -15.03 -26.26 -35.05
C TYR A 1159 -13.86 -25.30 -35.30
N ASP A 1160 -13.75 -24.81 -36.53
CA ASP A 1160 -12.80 -23.76 -36.89
C ASP A 1160 -13.27 -22.42 -36.31
N LEU A 1161 -12.48 -21.87 -35.37
CA LEU A 1161 -12.81 -20.63 -34.66
C LEU A 1161 -12.67 -19.39 -35.54
N ASP A 1162 -11.94 -19.48 -36.66
CA ASP A 1162 -11.78 -18.39 -37.62
C ASP A 1162 -12.93 -18.32 -38.63
N ASN A 1163 -13.70 -19.40 -38.76
CA ASN A 1163 -14.77 -19.59 -39.75
C ASN A 1163 -16.01 -20.26 -39.13
N ILE A 1164 -16.59 -19.63 -38.12
CA ILE A 1164 -17.79 -20.16 -37.48
C ILE A 1164 -19.02 -19.78 -38.33
N TYR A 1165 -19.63 -20.77 -38.98
CA TYR A 1165 -20.87 -20.61 -39.73
C TYR A 1165 -22.01 -21.34 -39.03
N LEU A 1166 -22.89 -20.59 -38.35
CA LEU A 1166 -23.89 -21.17 -37.45
C LEU A 1166 -24.99 -21.98 -38.16
N GLU A 1167 -25.24 -21.74 -39.46
CA GLU A 1167 -26.15 -22.58 -40.24
C GLU A 1167 -25.66 -24.03 -40.40
N GLU A 1168 -24.34 -24.26 -40.36
CA GLU A 1168 -23.72 -25.59 -40.50
C GLU A 1168 -23.46 -26.29 -39.16
N VAL A 1169 -23.83 -25.66 -38.04
CA VAL A 1169 -23.59 -26.19 -36.69
C VAL A 1169 -24.84 -26.92 -36.15
N ASP A 1170 -24.65 -28.15 -35.65
CA ASP A 1170 -25.75 -29.00 -35.15
C ASP A 1170 -26.49 -28.43 -33.92
N SER A 1171 -25.79 -27.73 -33.01
CA SER A 1171 -26.41 -27.15 -31.80
C SER A 1171 -25.57 -26.08 -31.09
N ILE A 1172 -24.43 -26.45 -30.49
CA ILE A 1172 -23.61 -25.56 -29.65
C ILE A 1172 -22.16 -25.57 -30.14
N VAL A 1173 -21.60 -24.37 -30.29
CA VAL A 1173 -20.15 -24.17 -30.47
C VAL A 1173 -19.55 -23.97 -29.08
N ALA A 1174 -18.64 -24.86 -28.69
CA ALA A 1174 -17.85 -24.76 -27.46
C ALA A 1174 -16.37 -24.69 -27.81
N ALA A 1175 -15.66 -23.78 -27.16
CA ALA A 1175 -14.23 -23.56 -27.31
C ALA A 1175 -13.63 -23.37 -25.91
N GLU A 1176 -12.56 -24.11 -25.62
CA GLU A 1176 -11.80 -23.97 -24.38
C GLU A 1176 -10.41 -23.43 -24.68
N TYR A 1177 -10.02 -22.42 -23.93
CA TYR A 1177 -8.72 -21.77 -23.99
C TYR A 1177 -7.96 -22.00 -22.68
N GLU A 1178 -6.64 -22.14 -22.76
CA GLU A 1178 -5.76 -22.31 -21.62
C GLU A 1178 -4.71 -21.19 -21.59
N LEU A 1179 -4.53 -20.60 -20.41
CA LEU A 1179 -3.42 -19.70 -20.12
C LEU A 1179 -2.16 -20.55 -19.94
N GLU A 1180 -1.29 -20.56 -20.93
CA GLU A 1180 -0.08 -21.38 -20.93
C GLU A 1180 1.03 -20.70 -20.11
N TYR A 1181 1.24 -19.41 -20.36
CA TYR A 1181 2.31 -18.63 -19.72
C TYR A 1181 1.83 -17.26 -19.26
N LEU A 1182 2.39 -16.80 -18.15
CA LEU A 1182 2.37 -15.40 -17.75
C LEU A 1182 3.67 -14.75 -18.23
N LEU A 1183 3.56 -13.66 -18.97
CA LEU A 1183 4.69 -12.97 -19.57
C LEU A 1183 5.48 -12.21 -18.49
N LEU A 1184 6.79 -12.39 -18.49
CA LEU A 1184 7.72 -11.59 -17.69
C LEU A 1184 8.38 -10.57 -18.62
N GLU A 1185 7.94 -9.32 -18.52
CA GLU A 1185 8.52 -8.19 -19.26
C GLU A 1185 9.45 -7.35 -18.38
N GLY A 1186 10.38 -6.67 -19.04
CA GLY A 1186 11.29 -5.74 -18.39
C GLY A 1186 12.07 -4.93 -19.40
N HIS A 1187 12.44 -3.71 -19.00
CA HIS A 1187 13.33 -2.86 -19.77
C HIS A 1187 14.75 -3.01 -19.22
N CYS A 1188 15.71 -3.20 -20.12
CA CYS A 1188 17.12 -3.34 -19.79
C CYS A 1188 17.87 -2.14 -20.35
N PHE A 1189 18.72 -1.55 -19.53
CA PHE A 1189 19.59 -0.45 -19.89
C PHE A 1189 21.00 -0.81 -19.43
N ASP A 1190 21.99 -0.49 -20.24
CA ASP A 1190 23.38 -0.50 -19.81
C ASP A 1190 23.62 0.71 -18.91
N VAL A 1191 24.18 0.49 -17.72
CA VAL A 1191 24.35 1.54 -16.71
C VAL A 1191 25.38 2.60 -17.14
N THR A 1192 26.30 2.24 -18.05
CA THR A 1192 27.32 3.16 -18.55
C THR A 1192 26.91 3.94 -19.80
N THR A 1193 25.96 3.42 -20.60
CA THR A 1193 25.58 4.08 -21.86
C THR A 1193 24.12 4.53 -21.93
N GLY A 1194 23.29 4.11 -20.96
CA GLY A 1194 21.85 4.39 -20.93
C GLY A 1194 21.06 3.78 -22.08
N GLN A 1195 21.73 3.06 -22.99
CA GLN A 1195 21.14 2.40 -24.15
C GLN A 1195 20.75 0.96 -23.82
N PRO A 1196 19.72 0.40 -24.48
CA PRO A 1196 19.44 -1.03 -24.33
C PRO A 1196 20.59 -1.86 -24.91
N PRO A 1197 21.15 -2.84 -24.18
CA PRO A 1197 22.26 -3.66 -24.64
C PRO A 1197 21.80 -4.67 -25.71
N ARG A 1198 21.72 -4.21 -26.95
CA ARG A 1198 21.12 -4.93 -28.09
C ARG A 1198 21.79 -6.28 -28.34
N GLY A 1199 20.99 -7.33 -28.48
CA GLY A 1199 21.48 -8.68 -28.74
C GLY A 1199 22.05 -9.41 -27.52
N LEU A 1200 22.02 -8.79 -26.32
CA LEU A 1200 22.29 -9.48 -25.07
C LEU A 1200 21.28 -10.61 -24.89
N GLN A 1201 21.78 -11.82 -24.63
CA GLN A 1201 20.95 -13.01 -24.45
C GLN A 1201 20.68 -13.21 -22.95
N PHE A 1202 19.42 -13.43 -22.60
CA PHE A 1202 19.00 -13.85 -21.27
C PHE A 1202 18.51 -15.29 -21.32
N THR A 1203 18.92 -16.08 -20.34
CA THR A 1203 18.35 -17.40 -20.08
C THR A 1203 17.63 -17.36 -18.75
N LEU A 1204 16.35 -17.74 -18.75
CA LEU A 1204 15.53 -17.84 -17.55
C LEU A 1204 15.30 -19.31 -17.22
N GLY A 1205 15.48 -19.66 -15.95
CA GLY A 1205 15.28 -21.01 -15.44
C GLY A 1205 15.21 -21.07 -13.92
N THR A 1206 15.07 -22.27 -13.39
CA THR A 1206 15.12 -22.56 -11.96
C THR A 1206 16.51 -23.04 -11.56
N SER A 1207 16.82 -23.09 -10.26
CA SER A 1207 18.08 -23.69 -9.78
C SER A 1207 18.24 -25.17 -10.19
N SER A 1208 17.13 -25.87 -10.39
CA SER A 1208 17.07 -27.26 -10.85
C SER A 1208 17.16 -27.42 -12.37
N ASN A 1209 16.60 -26.48 -13.12
CA ASN A 1209 16.70 -26.41 -14.59
C ASN A 1209 17.03 -24.96 -15.02
N PRO A 1210 18.31 -24.59 -15.13
CA PRO A 1210 18.71 -23.20 -15.35
C PRO A 1210 18.39 -22.66 -16.75
N LEU A 1211 18.03 -23.52 -17.70
CA LEU A 1211 17.72 -23.14 -19.09
C LEU A 1211 16.31 -23.65 -19.46
N ILE A 1212 15.29 -22.87 -19.10
CA ILE A 1212 13.89 -23.15 -19.47
C ILE A 1212 13.51 -22.38 -20.73
N VAL A 1213 13.87 -21.09 -20.77
CA VAL A 1213 13.56 -20.18 -21.87
C VAL A 1213 14.74 -19.24 -22.10
N ASP A 1214 14.96 -18.89 -23.36
CA ASP A 1214 15.94 -17.91 -23.79
C ASP A 1214 15.25 -16.75 -24.52
N THR A 1215 15.81 -15.55 -24.37
CA THR A 1215 15.34 -14.35 -25.08
C THR A 1215 16.51 -13.41 -25.36
N ILE A 1216 16.33 -12.46 -26.26
CA ILE A 1216 17.33 -11.46 -26.62
C ILE A 1216 16.80 -10.05 -26.37
N VAL A 1217 17.66 -9.15 -25.89
CA VAL A 1217 17.34 -7.74 -25.74
C VAL A 1217 17.19 -7.11 -27.12
N MET A 1218 15.99 -6.60 -27.41
CA MET A 1218 15.67 -5.94 -28.67
C MET A 1218 16.09 -4.45 -28.67
N ALA A 1219 16.29 -3.91 -29.88
CA ALA A 1219 16.75 -2.54 -30.10
C ALA A 1219 15.69 -1.47 -29.85
N ASN A 1220 14.43 -1.83 -30.11
CA ASN A 1220 13.29 -0.98 -29.87
C ASN A 1220 12.85 -1.18 -28.42
N LEU A 1221 12.57 -0.07 -27.75
CA LEU A 1221 11.60 -0.07 -26.66
C LEU A 1221 10.28 -0.57 -27.26
N ALA A 1222 10.08 -1.90 -27.29
CA ALA A 1222 8.75 -2.45 -27.42
C ALA A 1222 8.09 -2.14 -26.06
N SER A 1223 7.24 -1.13 -25.90
CA SER A 1223 6.49 -0.33 -26.86
C SER A 1223 6.40 1.10 -26.32
N ASP A 1224 6.47 2.14 -27.16
CA ASP A 1224 5.96 3.46 -26.79
C ASP A 1224 4.48 3.32 -26.39
N LYS A 1225 4.19 3.37 -25.08
CA LYS A 1225 2.92 3.84 -24.50
C LYS A 1225 3.16 4.40 -23.11
#